data_AF-A0A817I997-F1
#
_entry.id   AF-A0A817I997-F1
#
_cell.length_a   1.000
_cell.length_b   1.000
_cell.length_c   1.000
_cell.angle_alpha   90.00
_cell.angle_beta   90.00
_cell.angle_gamma   90.00
#
_symmetry.space_group_name_H-M   'P 1'
#
loop_
_entity.id
_entity.type
_entity.pdbx_description
1 polymer ?
#
loop_
_entity_poly.entity_id
_entity_poly.type
_entity_poly.pdbx_seq_one_letter_code
_entity_poly.pdbx_strand_id
1 'polypeptide(L)'
;MDTSDQSDDEFHDATYDNIFYDTTSEDMRLEIFCLIWLDSNITAKDNRDTEQRLRSIINRFKKFQDVKECQTYIEHQSQQDRIVMITSGSLGQEIVSSIHKLRQVISIYVYCMDKQRHKQWADKFPKVKAIITQLDELISCIKVDHNILKIVEEPLAINIFTTGTSTGGVNGQFIFSQVLIDCLLRLKSTSKDQTELITICKKAYEGNTFEMTNLHEFENKYSPTKALWWYTRDTFFYKAINAVLRSENIHMIFLFRQFISDIQHQLKENQVKSPIKVYRGQMISSDELKRLKEHCEQFISMNSFISTSTDEQQARVFLNVPNGAVDLESVLFEIEADPNMVTTKPFADISQHSEYPGESEILFMPGSIFRLESVMRSSENSIWIIRMKLCSDDDHHLKKVLTYMKQQLGNGHTNLQTLGRLLSDMSKFDLAERYFVCLLEELLPNDPLRIDLYQDLARVASQTSKFDQCMEWRQQAIALAEQIVISDIPLNAKWAQNGVTVAGGHGKGNDTNQLYYPEGIFVDDDQTIVIADCWNHRIVQWRTDNTNGEVVAGGHGQGNRLDQLNCPTNVLIDEKTDTLIISDRGNRRVVRWSRRSGTRQGEILIENIECWGLAMDNQRNLYVSDVEKHEVKKYGIGNKNVILVAGYGLGSLANQFRFPSCIFLDQQHDLYVADTQNNRVMKWNKGSQEGTFVAKYSILFNLLTYPMSPVGLFVDGQGTLYVAESGNNRVTRWPQGSNQSTIIAGGNGYGEAANQFQNIRGLSFDRHGNLFVVDGGSGFWGGNHRVQRFSIE
;
A
#
# COMPACT_ATOMS: atom_id res chain seq x y z
N MET A 1 38.05 -21.30 -46.39
CA MET A 1 38.64 -20.23 -45.55
C MET A 1 37.69 -19.04 -45.67
N ASP A 2 37.13 -18.65 -44.52
CA ASP A 2 36.54 -17.35 -44.17
C ASP A 2 35.27 -16.90 -44.93
N THR A 3 34.07 -17.01 -44.35
CA THR A 3 33.38 -16.21 -43.28
C THR A 3 32.65 -14.96 -43.79
N SER A 4 31.31 -14.98 -43.70
CA SER A 4 30.37 -13.87 -43.43
C SER A 4 28.97 -14.50 -43.45
N ASP A 5 28.37 -14.90 -42.33
CA ASP A 5 27.70 -14.09 -41.30
C ASP A 5 26.78 -13.00 -41.86
N GLN A 6 25.54 -13.41 -42.16
CA GLN A 6 24.34 -12.60 -42.01
C GLN A 6 23.40 -13.40 -41.11
N SER A 7 23.30 -12.97 -39.85
CA SER A 7 22.23 -13.35 -38.93
C SER A 7 21.10 -12.34 -39.12
N ASP A 8 19.94 -12.86 -39.47
CA ASP A 8 18.66 -12.16 -39.39
C ASP A 8 18.33 -11.94 -37.91
N ASP A 9 18.30 -10.69 -37.48
CA ASP A 9 17.73 -10.27 -36.20
C ASP A 9 16.19 -10.40 -36.28
N GLU A 10 15.68 -11.59 -35.99
CA GLU A 10 14.29 -11.76 -35.57
C GLU A 10 14.13 -11.17 -34.15
N PHE A 11 13.59 -9.97 -34.11
CA PHE A 11 12.97 -9.39 -32.92
C PHE A 11 11.87 -10.36 -32.41
N HIS A 12 12.20 -11.15 -31.39
CA HIS A 12 11.18 -11.80 -30.58
C HIS A 12 10.45 -10.75 -29.75
N ASP A 13 9.32 -10.31 -30.29
CA ASP A 13 8.22 -9.69 -29.57
C ASP A 13 7.68 -10.70 -28.56
N ALA A 14 8.26 -10.68 -27.35
CA ALA A 14 7.74 -11.44 -26.22
C ALA A 14 6.48 -10.75 -25.71
N THR A 15 5.36 -11.02 -26.37
CA THR A 15 4.03 -10.78 -25.81
C THR A 15 3.92 -11.60 -24.52
N TYR A 16 4.01 -10.91 -23.38
CA TYR A 16 3.77 -11.44 -22.03
C TYR A 16 2.27 -11.75 -21.81
N ASP A 17 1.64 -12.46 -22.74
CA ASP A 17 0.21 -12.81 -22.75
C ASP A 17 -0.10 -14.15 -22.04
N ASN A 18 0.61 -14.45 -20.94
CA ASN A 18 0.34 -15.66 -20.14
C ASN A 18 0.51 -15.40 -18.64
N ILE A 19 -0.27 -14.46 -18.09
CA ILE A 19 -0.38 -14.27 -16.63
C ILE A 19 -1.46 -15.20 -16.06
N PHE A 20 -1.26 -16.51 -16.22
CA PHE A 20 -1.57 -17.46 -15.16
C PHE A 20 -0.23 -18.05 -14.74
N TYR A 21 0.53 -17.28 -13.97
CA TYR A 21 1.79 -17.74 -13.40
C TYR A 21 1.53 -19.00 -12.55
N ASP A 22 2.46 -19.95 -12.65
CA ASP A 22 2.32 -21.33 -12.20
C ASP A 22 1.91 -21.39 -10.72
N THR A 23 0.66 -21.77 -10.44
CA THR A 23 0.11 -21.87 -9.08
C THR A 23 0.99 -22.82 -8.27
N THR A 24 1.67 -22.33 -7.24
CA THR A 24 2.59 -23.19 -6.49
C THR A 24 1.83 -24.29 -5.76
N SER A 25 2.49 -25.41 -5.49
CA SER A 25 1.89 -26.47 -4.68
C SER A 25 1.53 -26.02 -3.25
N GLU A 26 2.14 -24.93 -2.78
CA GLU A 26 1.87 -24.32 -1.47
C GLU A 26 0.60 -23.46 -1.49
N ASP A 27 0.33 -22.72 -2.57
CA ASP A 27 -0.89 -21.91 -2.71
C ASP A 27 -2.16 -22.77 -2.74
N MET A 28 -2.05 -24.02 -3.18
CA MET A 28 -3.15 -24.99 -3.16
C MET A 28 -3.36 -25.65 -1.78
N ARG A 29 -2.54 -25.37 -0.76
CA ARG A 29 -2.71 -25.93 0.60
C ARG A 29 -3.72 -25.12 1.42
N LEU A 30 -4.99 -25.22 1.04
CA LEU A 30 -6.10 -24.55 1.71
C LEU A 30 -6.66 -25.30 2.94
N GLU A 31 -6.16 -26.52 3.19
CA GLU A 31 -6.54 -27.34 4.36
C GLU A 31 -5.31 -28.01 4.97
N ILE A 32 -5.31 -28.13 6.30
CA ILE A 32 -4.24 -28.81 7.06
C ILE A 32 -4.38 -30.34 7.07
N PHE A 33 -5.60 -30.85 6.92
CA PHE A 33 -5.87 -32.28 6.94
C PHE A 33 -5.59 -32.87 5.56
N CYS A 34 -4.90 -34.00 5.53
CA CYS A 34 -4.57 -34.74 4.32
C CYS A 34 -4.98 -36.19 4.52
N LEU A 35 -5.82 -36.71 3.63
CA LEU A 35 -6.22 -38.10 3.63
C LEU A 35 -5.37 -38.87 2.62
N ILE A 36 -4.68 -39.90 3.08
CA ILE A 36 -3.84 -40.78 2.26
C ILE A 36 -4.49 -42.15 2.17
N TRP A 37 -4.66 -42.68 0.97
CA TRP A 37 -5.10 -44.06 0.75
C TRP A 37 -3.98 -44.88 0.11
N LEU A 38 -3.49 -45.89 0.83
CA LEU A 38 -2.51 -46.87 0.37
C LEU A 38 -3.16 -48.25 0.21
N ASP A 39 -3.37 -48.66 -1.04
CA ASP A 39 -3.98 -49.95 -1.38
C ASP A 39 -3.47 -50.39 -2.76
N SER A 40 -3.29 -51.70 -2.96
CA SER A 40 -2.84 -52.26 -4.24
C SER A 40 -3.88 -52.12 -5.35
N ASN A 41 -5.18 -52.04 -5.02
CA ASN A 41 -6.30 -52.09 -5.98
C ASN A 41 -7.06 -50.76 -6.14
N ILE A 42 -6.42 -49.62 -5.91
CA ILE A 42 -7.07 -48.30 -5.88
C ILE A 42 -7.81 -47.89 -7.17
N THR A 43 -7.41 -48.36 -8.35
CA THR A 43 -7.96 -47.90 -9.65
C THR A 43 -9.28 -48.53 -10.07
N ALA A 44 -9.87 -49.42 -9.26
CA ALA A 44 -11.15 -50.06 -9.58
C ALA A 44 -12.32 -49.06 -9.67
N LYS A 45 -13.31 -49.35 -10.53
CA LYS A 45 -14.45 -48.45 -10.80
C LYS A 45 -15.30 -48.19 -9.54
N ASP A 46 -15.38 -49.17 -8.65
CA ASP A 46 -16.09 -49.09 -7.36
C ASP A 46 -15.42 -48.13 -6.35
N ASN A 47 -14.13 -47.81 -6.55
CA ASN A 47 -13.40 -46.91 -5.66
C ASN A 47 -13.66 -45.43 -5.97
N ARG A 48 -14.31 -45.08 -7.08
CA ARG A 48 -14.64 -43.68 -7.41
C ARG A 48 -15.70 -43.11 -6.47
N ASP A 49 -16.75 -43.89 -6.18
CA ASP A 49 -17.78 -43.49 -5.20
C ASP A 49 -17.16 -43.34 -3.81
N THR A 50 -16.32 -44.30 -3.42
CA THR A 50 -15.55 -44.24 -2.17
C THR A 50 -14.69 -42.98 -2.08
N GLU A 51 -13.94 -42.67 -3.13
CA GLU A 51 -13.12 -41.45 -3.20
C GLU A 51 -13.98 -40.18 -3.07
N GLN A 52 -15.12 -40.09 -3.76
CA GLN A 52 -15.99 -38.93 -3.67
C GLN A 52 -16.55 -38.74 -2.25
N ARG A 53 -16.95 -39.84 -1.61
CA ARG A 53 -17.44 -39.82 -0.22
C ARG A 53 -16.34 -39.44 0.78
N LEU A 54 -15.10 -39.90 0.58
CA LEU A 54 -13.96 -39.54 1.41
C LEU A 54 -13.54 -38.07 1.23
N ARG A 55 -13.53 -37.58 -0.02
CA ARG A 55 -13.26 -36.18 -0.36
C ARG A 55 -14.28 -35.22 0.26
N SER A 56 -15.52 -35.67 0.45
CA SER A 56 -16.53 -34.88 1.18
C SER A 56 -16.19 -34.64 2.66
N ILE A 57 -15.25 -35.40 3.22
CA ILE A 57 -14.77 -35.24 4.60
C ILE A 57 -13.48 -34.42 4.63
N ILE A 58 -12.47 -34.88 3.88
CA ILE A 58 -11.14 -34.26 3.81
C ILE A 58 -10.83 -34.04 2.34
N ASN A 59 -10.68 -32.77 1.93
CA ASN A 59 -10.56 -32.45 0.52
C ASN A 59 -9.21 -32.89 -0.07
N ARG A 60 -8.13 -32.67 0.68
CA ARG A 60 -6.76 -33.03 0.26
C ARG A 60 -6.59 -34.55 0.33
N PHE A 61 -6.80 -35.21 -0.80
CA PHE A 61 -6.74 -36.67 -0.92
C PHE A 61 -5.61 -37.14 -1.84
N LYS A 62 -4.78 -38.06 -1.35
CA LYS A 62 -3.67 -38.67 -2.10
C LYS A 62 -3.77 -40.19 -2.07
N LYS A 63 -3.40 -40.81 -3.19
CA LYS A 63 -3.52 -42.24 -3.43
C LYS A 63 -2.16 -42.81 -3.79
N PHE A 64 -1.81 -43.94 -3.20
CA PHE A 64 -0.55 -44.64 -3.46
C PHE A 64 -0.78 -46.13 -3.62
N GLN A 65 -0.06 -46.76 -4.55
CA GLN A 65 -0.02 -48.21 -4.69
C GLN A 65 1.29 -48.79 -4.16
N ASP A 66 2.34 -47.98 -4.05
CA ASP A 66 3.66 -48.35 -3.56
C ASP A 66 3.91 -47.80 -2.15
N VAL A 67 4.47 -48.66 -1.28
CA VAL A 67 4.74 -48.32 0.13
C VAL A 67 5.85 -47.28 0.24
N LYS A 68 6.91 -47.37 -0.57
CA LYS A 68 8.06 -46.45 -0.48
C LYS A 68 7.70 -45.07 -0.98
N GLU A 69 6.94 -44.97 -2.06
CA GLU A 69 6.43 -43.70 -2.56
C GLU A 69 5.54 -43.02 -1.51
N CYS A 70 4.61 -43.77 -0.91
CA CYS A 70 3.73 -43.29 0.15
C CYS A 70 4.52 -42.80 1.37
N GLN A 71 5.49 -43.60 1.84
CA GLN A 71 6.35 -43.26 2.97
C GLN A 71 7.15 -41.98 2.68
N THR A 72 7.79 -41.92 1.50
CA THR A 72 8.56 -40.75 1.06
C THR A 72 7.67 -39.50 1.06
N TYR A 73 6.45 -39.59 0.52
CA TYR A 73 5.52 -38.47 0.53
C TYR A 73 5.18 -38.00 1.94
N ILE A 74 4.85 -38.92 2.86
CA ILE A 74 4.51 -38.62 4.27
C ILE A 74 5.67 -37.94 4.99
N GLU A 75 6.90 -38.43 4.78
CA GLU A 75 8.11 -37.89 5.41
C GLU A 75 8.47 -36.49 4.92
N HIS A 76 8.16 -36.16 3.66
CA HIS A 76 8.38 -34.82 3.08
C HIS A 76 7.27 -33.82 3.43
N GLN A 77 6.17 -34.24 4.06
CA GLN A 77 5.13 -33.30 4.49
C GLN A 77 5.56 -32.49 5.71
N SER A 78 4.96 -31.30 5.85
CA SER A 78 5.18 -30.43 7.01
C SER A 78 4.77 -31.14 8.31
N GLN A 79 5.48 -30.88 9.40
CA GLN A 79 5.08 -31.34 10.74
C GLN A 79 3.76 -30.70 11.21
N GLN A 80 3.30 -29.65 10.54
CA GLN A 80 2.00 -29.01 10.78
C GLN A 80 0.85 -29.71 10.02
N ASP A 81 1.15 -30.47 8.97
CA ASP A 81 0.13 -31.24 8.25
C ASP A 81 -0.45 -32.33 9.15
N ARG A 82 -1.72 -32.68 8.91
CA ARG A 82 -2.48 -33.67 9.68
C ARG A 82 -2.94 -34.79 8.78
N ILE A 83 -2.15 -35.86 8.77
CA ILE A 83 -2.30 -37.00 7.88
C ILE A 83 -3.18 -38.06 8.54
N VAL A 84 -4.34 -38.28 7.95
CA VAL A 84 -5.18 -39.46 8.18
C VAL A 84 -4.84 -40.48 7.10
N MET A 85 -4.49 -41.70 7.48
CA MET A 85 -4.10 -42.74 6.55
C MET A 85 -5.12 -43.87 6.54
N ILE A 86 -5.51 -44.30 5.34
CA ILE A 86 -6.26 -45.53 5.08
C ILE A 86 -5.30 -46.51 4.41
N THR A 87 -5.22 -47.74 4.91
CA THR A 87 -4.35 -48.74 4.33
C THR A 87 -4.97 -50.14 4.33
N SER A 88 -4.59 -50.96 3.36
CA SER A 88 -4.93 -52.39 3.37
C SER A 88 -4.16 -53.14 4.47
N GLY A 89 -4.65 -54.31 4.86
CA GLY A 89 -4.07 -55.07 5.97
C GLY A 89 -2.59 -55.44 5.78
N SER A 90 -2.20 -55.85 4.57
CA SER A 90 -0.82 -56.25 4.26
C SER A 90 0.12 -55.07 4.11
N LEU A 91 -0.28 -54.03 3.37
CA LEU A 91 0.55 -52.82 3.17
C LEU A 91 0.67 -52.02 4.46
N GLY A 92 -0.39 -51.98 5.27
CA GLY A 92 -0.39 -51.36 6.59
C GLY A 92 0.63 -52.00 7.53
N GLN A 93 0.74 -53.32 7.53
CA GLN A 93 1.72 -54.03 8.35
C GLN A 93 3.17 -53.67 7.98
N GLU A 94 3.43 -53.33 6.72
CA GLU A 94 4.76 -52.92 6.24
C GLU A 94 5.08 -51.46 6.59
N ILE A 95 4.15 -50.52 6.38
CA ILE A 95 4.44 -49.08 6.51
C ILE A 95 4.29 -48.53 7.93
N VAL A 96 3.36 -49.07 8.74
CA VAL A 96 2.97 -48.47 10.03
C VAL A 96 4.15 -48.40 11.00
N SER A 97 5.02 -49.41 11.02
CA SER A 97 6.22 -49.39 11.88
C SER A 97 7.16 -48.22 11.57
N SER A 98 7.21 -47.76 10.32
CA SER A 98 8.08 -46.67 9.88
C SER A 98 7.49 -45.29 10.18
N ILE A 99 6.16 -45.13 10.04
CA ILE A 99 5.51 -43.81 10.10
C ILE A 99 4.80 -43.51 11.43
N HIS A 100 4.52 -44.49 12.29
CA HIS A 100 3.69 -44.27 13.49
C HIS A 100 4.27 -43.25 14.49
N LYS A 101 5.59 -42.99 14.44
CA LYS A 101 6.24 -41.99 15.30
C LYS A 101 6.19 -40.57 14.72
N LEU A 102 5.89 -40.43 13.44
CA LEU A 102 5.85 -39.12 12.77
C LEU A 102 4.70 -38.29 13.32
N ARG A 103 5.00 -37.05 13.73
CA ARG A 103 4.02 -36.14 14.35
C ARG A 103 2.85 -35.83 13.42
N GLN A 104 3.12 -35.65 12.14
CA GLN A 104 2.12 -35.32 11.13
C GLN A 104 1.11 -36.45 10.89
N VAL A 105 1.42 -37.70 11.25
CA VAL A 105 0.46 -38.82 11.16
C VAL A 105 -0.39 -38.84 12.42
N ILE A 106 -1.69 -38.61 12.31
CA ILE A 106 -2.61 -38.51 13.45
C ILE A 106 -3.41 -39.79 13.68
N SER A 107 -3.90 -40.39 12.59
CA SER A 107 -4.77 -41.55 12.64
C SER A 107 -4.52 -42.47 11.45
N ILE A 108 -4.54 -43.78 11.71
CA ILE A 108 -4.39 -44.84 10.72
C ILE A 108 -5.58 -45.77 10.84
N TYR A 109 -6.28 -45.98 9.72
CA TYR A 109 -7.40 -46.89 9.57
C TYR A 109 -7.00 -48.04 8.65
N VAL A 110 -7.14 -49.27 9.14
CA VAL A 110 -6.88 -50.46 8.34
C VAL A 110 -8.19 -50.92 7.70
N TYR A 111 -8.32 -50.76 6.39
CA TYR A 111 -9.51 -51.15 5.64
C TYR A 111 -9.26 -52.51 4.97
N CYS A 112 -9.82 -53.58 5.53
CA CYS A 112 -9.61 -54.94 5.03
C CYS A 112 -10.74 -55.91 5.44
N MET A 113 -10.95 -56.98 4.68
CA MET A 113 -11.98 -57.98 5.00
C MET A 113 -11.63 -58.89 6.20
N ASP A 114 -10.35 -59.17 6.42
CA ASP A 114 -9.90 -60.11 7.45
C ASP A 114 -9.40 -59.40 8.73
N LYS A 115 -10.36 -59.01 9.57
CA LYS A 115 -10.09 -58.25 10.81
C LYS A 115 -9.20 -59.00 11.80
N GLN A 116 -9.37 -60.32 11.93
CA GLN A 116 -8.68 -61.11 12.96
C GLN A 116 -7.19 -61.24 12.66
N ARG A 117 -6.84 -61.42 11.38
CA ARG A 117 -5.44 -61.56 10.95
C ARG A 117 -4.58 -60.35 11.28
N HIS A 118 -5.12 -59.14 11.10
CA HIS A 118 -4.34 -57.91 11.26
C HIS A 118 -4.43 -57.28 12.65
N LYS A 119 -5.31 -57.78 13.52
CA LYS A 119 -5.48 -57.27 14.89
C LYS A 119 -4.21 -57.35 15.74
N GLN A 120 -3.47 -58.45 15.65
CA GLN A 120 -2.28 -58.69 16.48
C GLN A 120 -1.16 -57.65 16.31
N TRP A 121 -0.98 -57.10 15.11
CA TRP A 121 0.03 -56.07 14.88
C TRP A 121 -0.56 -54.67 15.04
N ALA A 122 -1.80 -54.45 14.63
CA ALA A 122 -2.47 -53.16 14.73
C ALA A 122 -2.56 -52.66 16.18
N ASP A 123 -2.93 -53.55 17.12
CA ASP A 123 -3.08 -53.21 18.55
C ASP A 123 -1.75 -52.77 19.20
N LYS A 124 -0.59 -52.99 18.55
CA LYS A 124 0.72 -52.54 19.03
C LYS A 124 0.98 -51.05 18.77
N PHE A 125 0.22 -50.42 17.89
CA PHE A 125 0.46 -49.06 17.42
C PHE A 125 -0.70 -48.14 17.81
N PRO A 126 -0.52 -47.20 18.76
CA PRO A 126 -1.60 -46.34 19.26
C PRO A 126 -2.29 -45.46 18.21
N LYS A 127 -1.60 -45.17 17.10
CA LYS A 127 -2.14 -44.39 15.99
C LYS A 127 -3.04 -45.20 15.07
N VAL A 128 -3.05 -46.53 15.17
CA VAL A 128 -4.01 -47.38 14.45
C VAL A 128 -5.32 -47.37 15.23
N LYS A 129 -6.29 -46.60 14.74
CA LYS A 129 -7.55 -46.32 15.46
C LYS A 129 -8.55 -47.46 15.34
N ALA A 130 -8.64 -48.07 14.16
CA ALA A 130 -9.57 -49.17 13.92
C ALA A 130 -9.16 -50.03 12.73
N ILE A 131 -9.59 -51.30 12.78
CA ILE A 131 -9.65 -52.19 11.62
C ILE A 131 -11.11 -52.31 11.20
N ILE A 132 -11.39 -51.87 9.97
CA ILE A 132 -12.73 -51.63 9.46
C ILE A 132 -12.95 -52.49 8.21
N THR A 133 -14.14 -53.07 8.11
CA THR A 133 -14.53 -53.95 6.98
C THR A 133 -15.59 -53.34 6.07
N GLN A 134 -16.30 -52.30 6.54
CA GLN A 134 -17.39 -51.64 5.81
C GLN A 134 -17.04 -50.17 5.54
N LEU A 135 -17.33 -49.70 4.34
CA LEU A 135 -17.03 -48.32 3.94
C LEU A 135 -17.81 -47.28 4.77
N ASP A 136 -19.07 -47.55 5.10
CA ASP A 136 -19.89 -46.62 5.89
C ASP A 136 -19.34 -46.41 7.31
N GLU A 137 -18.83 -47.50 7.91
CA GLU A 137 -18.14 -47.45 9.20
C GLU A 137 -16.83 -46.65 9.08
N LEU A 138 -16.06 -46.85 8.01
CA LEU A 138 -14.81 -46.13 7.76
C LEU A 138 -15.06 -44.61 7.67
N ILE A 139 -16.03 -44.23 6.85
CA ILE A 139 -16.43 -42.83 6.67
C ILE A 139 -16.92 -42.23 7.98
N SER A 140 -17.74 -42.95 8.75
CA SER A 140 -18.24 -42.49 10.05
C SER A 140 -17.10 -42.26 11.04
N CYS A 141 -16.18 -43.22 11.15
CA CYS A 141 -15.01 -43.11 12.03
C CYS A 141 -14.11 -41.93 11.63
N ILE A 142 -13.80 -41.78 10.34
CA ILE A 142 -12.99 -40.66 9.84
C ILE A 142 -13.69 -39.33 10.09
N LYS A 143 -15.02 -39.22 9.90
CA LYS A 143 -15.78 -38.00 10.20
C LYS A 143 -15.72 -37.62 11.68
N VAL A 144 -15.96 -38.58 12.56
CA VAL A 144 -15.93 -38.38 14.02
C VAL A 144 -14.54 -37.94 14.45
N ASP A 145 -13.51 -38.67 14.01
CA ASP A 145 -12.12 -38.37 14.33
C ASP A 145 -11.68 -37.03 13.73
N HIS A 146 -12.05 -36.72 12.48
CA HIS A 146 -11.79 -35.42 11.86
C HIS A 146 -12.44 -34.27 12.63
N ASN A 147 -13.70 -34.41 13.04
CA ASN A 147 -14.40 -33.37 13.81
C ASN A 147 -13.76 -33.16 15.19
N ILE A 148 -13.38 -34.25 15.87
CA ILE A 148 -12.66 -34.18 17.15
C ILE A 148 -11.29 -33.51 16.94
N LEU A 149 -10.56 -33.87 15.88
CA LEU A 149 -9.23 -33.33 15.62
C LEU A 149 -9.27 -31.88 15.13
N LYS A 150 -10.32 -31.45 14.41
CA LYS A 150 -10.56 -30.04 14.06
C LYS A 150 -10.66 -29.16 15.32
N ILE A 151 -11.35 -29.67 16.34
CA ILE A 151 -11.49 -29.03 17.65
C ILE A 151 -10.15 -28.99 18.41
N VAL A 152 -9.37 -30.08 18.35
CA VAL A 152 -8.16 -30.26 19.16
C VAL A 152 -6.93 -29.62 18.53
N GLU A 153 -6.81 -29.59 17.21
CA GLU A 153 -5.50 -29.43 16.56
C GLU A 153 -5.36 -28.25 15.61
N GLU A 154 -6.34 -27.34 15.48
CA GLU A 154 -6.12 -26.06 14.79
C GLU A 154 -5.24 -25.16 15.69
N PRO A 155 -3.91 -25.08 15.45
CA PRO A 155 -3.03 -24.32 16.34
C PRO A 155 -3.32 -22.83 16.14
N LEU A 156 -3.31 -22.08 17.24
CA LEU A 156 -3.35 -20.63 17.18
C LEU A 156 -2.01 -20.15 16.61
N ALA A 157 -2.05 -19.26 15.62
CA ALA A 157 -0.84 -18.59 15.14
C ALA A 157 -0.41 -17.50 16.13
N ILE A 158 0.22 -17.92 17.23
CA ILE A 158 0.67 -17.07 18.34
C ILE A 158 2.02 -16.46 18.01
N ASN A 159 2.07 -15.14 17.87
CA ASN A 159 3.31 -14.37 17.79
C ASN A 159 3.56 -13.63 19.11
N ILE A 160 4.69 -13.93 19.76
CA ILE A 160 5.07 -13.34 21.04
C ILE A 160 6.06 -12.20 20.79
N PHE A 161 5.75 -11.03 21.33
CA PHE A 161 6.67 -9.90 21.36
C PHE A 161 7.76 -10.17 22.40
N THR A 162 9.02 -10.18 21.96
CA THR A 162 10.18 -10.28 22.85
C THR A 162 11.04 -9.04 22.72
N THR A 163 11.43 -8.43 23.84
CA THR A 163 12.39 -7.32 23.83
C THR A 163 13.81 -7.89 23.66
N GLY A 164 14.34 -7.92 22.43
CA GLY A 164 15.66 -8.47 22.11
C GLY A 164 16.00 -8.45 20.61
N THR A 165 17.29 -8.39 20.28
CA THR A 165 17.91 -7.82 19.05
C THR A 165 17.50 -8.42 17.69
N SER A 166 16.77 -7.62 16.90
CA SER A 166 17.10 -7.37 15.49
C SER A 166 17.06 -5.85 15.23
N THR A 167 17.56 -5.40 14.08
CA THR A 167 18.44 -4.22 13.81
C THR A 167 18.06 -2.81 14.32
N GLY A 168 17.02 -2.66 15.13
CA GLY A 168 16.71 -1.44 15.91
C GLY A 168 16.34 -1.66 17.39
N GLY A 169 16.49 -2.89 17.93
CA GLY A 169 16.14 -3.22 19.32
C GLY A 169 14.71 -3.74 19.54
N VAL A 170 13.99 -4.11 18.48
CA VAL A 170 12.60 -4.60 18.52
C VAL A 170 12.53 -5.93 17.74
N ASN A 171 11.74 -6.91 18.21
CA ASN A 171 11.55 -8.19 17.53
C ASN A 171 10.90 -7.98 16.15
N GLY A 172 11.72 -8.08 15.09
CA GLY A 172 11.30 -7.84 13.72
C GLY A 172 10.12 -8.69 13.26
N GLN A 173 10.05 -9.98 13.64
CA GLN A 173 9.00 -10.87 13.14
C GLN A 173 7.60 -10.44 13.61
N PHE A 174 7.44 -10.14 14.90
CA PHE A 174 6.17 -9.65 15.45
C PHE A 174 5.70 -8.38 14.73
N ILE A 175 6.62 -7.43 14.55
CA ILE A 175 6.32 -6.13 13.93
C ILE A 175 5.97 -6.30 12.46
N PHE A 176 6.79 -7.06 11.72
CA PHE A 176 6.58 -7.27 10.29
C PHE A 176 5.26 -7.99 10.02
N SER A 177 4.86 -8.98 10.83
CA SER A 177 3.56 -9.64 10.67
C SER A 177 2.39 -8.67 10.90
N GLN A 178 2.47 -7.79 11.91
CA GLN A 178 1.43 -6.77 12.14
C GLN A 178 1.35 -5.76 10.99
N VAL A 179 2.51 -5.23 10.57
CA VAL A 179 2.61 -4.27 9.47
C VAL A 179 2.11 -4.88 8.16
N LEU A 180 2.43 -6.15 7.89
CA LEU A 180 2.01 -6.85 6.69
C LEU A 180 0.49 -7.04 6.65
N ILE A 181 -0.13 -7.52 7.73
CA ILE A 181 -1.58 -7.69 7.78
C ILE A 181 -2.27 -6.32 7.59
N ASP A 182 -1.81 -5.28 8.28
CA ASP A 182 -2.37 -3.92 8.11
C ASP A 182 -2.18 -3.35 6.71
N CYS A 183 -1.01 -3.58 6.10
CA CYS A 183 -0.71 -3.22 4.72
C CYS A 183 -1.71 -3.89 3.76
N LEU A 184 -1.90 -5.20 3.89
CA LEU A 184 -2.78 -5.99 3.03
C LEU A 184 -4.25 -5.56 3.16
N LEU A 185 -4.72 -5.24 4.37
CA LEU A 185 -6.11 -4.81 4.59
C LEU A 185 -6.40 -3.39 4.09
N ARG A 186 -5.39 -2.55 3.87
CA ARG A 186 -5.55 -1.21 3.29
C ARG A 186 -5.52 -1.20 1.75
N LEU A 187 -5.05 -2.28 1.13
CA LEU A 187 -4.99 -2.40 -0.33
C LEU A 187 -6.38 -2.67 -0.90
N LYS A 188 -6.73 -1.95 -1.96
CA LYS A 188 -7.94 -2.26 -2.72
C LYS A 188 -7.77 -3.58 -3.47
N SER A 189 -8.85 -4.35 -3.53
CA SER A 189 -8.95 -5.55 -4.35
C SER A 189 -9.51 -5.24 -5.72
N THR A 190 -9.04 -5.94 -6.73
CA THR A 190 -9.51 -5.86 -8.12
C THR A 190 -10.37 -7.08 -8.46
N SER A 191 -11.08 -7.03 -9.58
CA SER A 191 -11.80 -8.20 -10.11
C SER A 191 -10.85 -9.32 -10.55
N LYS A 192 -9.62 -8.98 -10.97
CA LYS A 192 -8.57 -9.94 -11.33
C LYS A 192 -8.18 -10.78 -10.11
N ASP A 193 -7.98 -10.15 -8.95
CA ASP A 193 -7.66 -10.85 -7.71
C ASP A 193 -8.74 -11.85 -7.28
N GLN A 194 -10.01 -11.44 -7.37
CA GLN A 194 -11.13 -12.33 -7.05
C GLN A 194 -11.18 -13.53 -7.99
N THR A 195 -10.97 -13.29 -9.29
CA THR A 195 -10.97 -14.35 -10.31
C THR A 195 -9.83 -15.34 -10.07
N GLU A 196 -8.64 -14.85 -9.70
CA GLU A 196 -7.49 -15.67 -9.33
C GLU A 196 -7.80 -16.52 -8.10
N LEU A 197 -8.33 -15.92 -7.02
CA LEU A 197 -8.72 -16.65 -5.80
C LEU A 197 -9.69 -17.79 -6.11
N ILE A 198 -10.75 -17.49 -6.85
CA ILE A 198 -11.80 -18.45 -7.22
C ILE A 198 -11.20 -19.57 -8.08
N THR A 199 -10.29 -19.26 -8.99
CA THR A 199 -9.60 -20.25 -9.83
C THR A 199 -8.73 -21.19 -8.99
N ILE A 200 -7.95 -20.66 -8.06
CA ILE A 200 -7.13 -21.44 -7.12
C ILE A 200 -8.03 -22.34 -6.26
N CYS A 201 -9.13 -21.80 -5.73
CA CYS A 201 -10.08 -22.58 -4.93
C CYS A 201 -10.74 -23.70 -5.77
N LYS A 202 -11.20 -23.42 -7.00
CA LYS A 202 -11.78 -24.43 -7.91
C LYS A 202 -10.81 -25.59 -8.16
N LYS A 203 -9.53 -25.28 -8.36
CA LYS A 203 -8.46 -26.27 -8.54
C LYS A 203 -8.17 -27.05 -7.26
N ALA A 204 -8.10 -26.36 -6.12
CA ALA A 204 -7.82 -27.00 -4.82
C ALA A 204 -8.95 -27.94 -4.38
N TYR A 205 -10.21 -27.59 -4.64
CA TYR A 205 -11.40 -28.38 -4.29
C TYR A 205 -11.92 -29.27 -5.44
N GLU A 206 -11.10 -29.49 -6.47
CA GLU A 206 -11.47 -30.31 -7.62
C GLU A 206 -11.86 -31.73 -7.19
N GLY A 207 -13.03 -32.20 -7.64
CA GLY A 207 -13.58 -33.51 -7.28
C GLY A 207 -14.35 -33.56 -5.96
N ASN A 208 -14.39 -32.48 -5.18
CA ASN A 208 -15.27 -32.37 -4.01
C ASN A 208 -16.58 -31.67 -4.40
N THR A 209 -17.62 -32.44 -4.71
CA THR A 209 -18.90 -31.89 -5.18
C THR A 209 -19.60 -30.98 -4.17
N PHE A 210 -19.41 -31.22 -2.88
CA PHE A 210 -19.98 -30.38 -1.82
C PHE A 210 -19.33 -28.99 -1.85
N GLU A 211 -18.00 -28.91 -1.82
CA GLU A 211 -17.29 -27.63 -1.83
C GLU A 211 -17.41 -26.91 -3.17
N MET A 212 -17.43 -27.62 -4.30
CA MET A 212 -17.67 -27.02 -5.61
C MET A 212 -19.06 -26.36 -5.72
N THR A 213 -20.08 -26.93 -5.06
CA THR A 213 -21.42 -26.33 -5.01
C THR A 213 -21.41 -25.06 -4.16
N ASN A 214 -20.77 -25.09 -2.99
CA ASN A 214 -20.64 -23.91 -2.13
C ASN A 214 -19.82 -22.80 -2.79
N LEU A 215 -18.78 -23.16 -3.54
CA LEU A 215 -17.95 -22.21 -4.28
C LEU A 215 -18.74 -21.53 -5.40
N HIS A 216 -19.55 -22.29 -6.15
CA HIS A 216 -20.47 -21.70 -7.13
C HIS A 216 -21.53 -20.80 -6.48
N GLU A 217 -22.06 -21.19 -5.31
CA GLU A 217 -22.97 -20.33 -4.56
C GLU A 217 -22.29 -19.04 -4.10
N PHE A 218 -21.06 -19.15 -3.59
CA PHE A 218 -20.25 -18.01 -3.15
C PHE A 218 -19.99 -17.03 -4.28
N GLU A 219 -19.53 -17.52 -5.44
CA GLU A 219 -19.24 -16.70 -6.63
C GLU A 219 -20.46 -15.89 -7.10
N ASN A 220 -21.68 -16.44 -6.95
CA ASN A 220 -22.91 -15.80 -7.41
C ASN A 220 -23.63 -14.96 -6.35
N LYS A 221 -23.52 -15.32 -5.06
CA LYS A 221 -24.34 -14.74 -3.98
C LYS A 221 -23.55 -13.99 -2.91
N TYR A 222 -22.21 -14.00 -2.96
CA TYR A 222 -21.42 -13.26 -2.00
C TYR A 222 -21.76 -11.77 -2.04
N SER A 223 -21.86 -11.16 -0.86
CA SER A 223 -22.01 -9.71 -0.70
C SER A 223 -21.26 -9.25 0.55
N PRO A 224 -20.69 -8.04 0.55
CA PRO A 224 -19.95 -7.52 1.71
C PRO A 224 -20.76 -7.49 3.00
N THR A 225 -22.09 -7.35 2.93
CA THR A 225 -23.00 -7.37 4.09
C THR A 225 -23.29 -8.78 4.64
N LYS A 226 -22.86 -9.84 3.95
CA LYS A 226 -23.01 -11.25 4.37
C LYS A 226 -21.69 -11.98 4.59
N ALA A 227 -20.58 -11.25 4.64
CA ALA A 227 -19.25 -11.79 4.93
C ALA A 227 -19.17 -12.60 6.25
N LEU A 228 -19.74 -12.11 7.37
CA LEU A 228 -19.77 -12.90 8.62
C LEU A 228 -20.58 -14.19 8.47
N TRP A 229 -21.75 -14.10 7.83
CA TRP A 229 -22.56 -15.28 7.57
C TRP A 229 -21.77 -16.34 6.81
N TRP A 230 -21.10 -15.95 5.70
CA TRP A 230 -20.22 -16.84 4.94
C TRP A 230 -19.05 -17.39 5.76
N TYR A 231 -18.44 -16.55 6.60
CA TYR A 231 -17.35 -16.95 7.48
C TYR A 231 -17.77 -18.01 8.49
N THR A 232 -18.98 -17.94 9.04
CA THR A 232 -19.46 -18.92 10.04
C THR A 232 -19.92 -20.25 9.44
N ARG A 233 -20.04 -20.36 8.11
CA ARG A 233 -20.44 -21.62 7.46
C ARG A 233 -19.29 -22.60 7.42
N ASP A 234 -19.54 -23.87 7.70
CA ASP A 234 -18.55 -24.94 7.54
C ASP A 234 -18.34 -25.32 6.06
N THR A 235 -17.77 -24.39 5.31
CA THR A 235 -17.49 -24.47 3.87
C THR A 235 -16.04 -24.13 3.56
N PHE A 236 -15.65 -24.23 2.29
CA PHE A 236 -14.32 -23.88 1.80
C PHE A 236 -13.86 -22.50 2.29
N PHE A 237 -14.77 -21.53 2.44
CA PHE A 237 -14.43 -20.16 2.77
C PHE A 237 -13.84 -20.05 4.20
N TYR A 238 -14.53 -20.59 5.21
CA TYR A 238 -14.04 -20.68 6.59
C TYR A 238 -12.71 -21.47 6.66
N LYS A 239 -12.65 -22.62 5.98
CA LYS A 239 -11.50 -23.52 6.01
C LYS A 239 -10.26 -22.85 5.39
N ALA A 240 -10.41 -22.30 4.18
CA ALA A 240 -9.33 -21.70 3.41
C ALA A 240 -8.79 -20.43 4.09
N ILE A 241 -9.66 -19.51 4.52
CA ILE A 241 -9.22 -18.24 5.11
C ILE A 241 -8.43 -18.49 6.41
N ASN A 242 -8.89 -19.41 7.26
CA ASN A 242 -8.21 -19.75 8.50
C ASN A 242 -6.95 -20.59 8.27
N ALA A 243 -6.90 -21.45 7.24
CA ALA A 243 -5.67 -22.15 6.88
C ALA A 243 -4.59 -21.17 6.38
N VAL A 244 -4.98 -20.23 5.52
CA VAL A 244 -4.10 -19.22 4.91
C VAL A 244 -3.53 -18.25 5.94
N LEU A 245 -4.37 -17.78 6.88
CA LEU A 245 -3.92 -16.90 7.96
C LEU A 245 -2.96 -17.60 8.92
N ARG A 246 -3.15 -18.90 9.18
CA ARG A 246 -2.26 -19.70 10.04
C ARG A 246 -0.93 -20.04 9.39
N SER A 247 -0.95 -20.38 8.10
CA SER A 247 0.27 -20.66 7.33
C SER A 247 1.04 -19.40 6.96
N GLU A 248 0.48 -18.22 7.22
CA GLU A 248 1.01 -16.92 6.81
C GLU A 248 1.33 -16.87 5.31
N ASN A 249 0.52 -17.56 4.47
CA ASN A 249 0.67 -17.50 3.03
C ASN A 249 0.28 -16.10 2.53
N ILE A 250 1.29 -15.25 2.37
CA ILE A 250 1.15 -13.82 2.05
C ILE A 250 0.33 -13.61 0.77
N HIS A 251 0.56 -14.41 -0.27
CA HIS A 251 -0.14 -14.24 -1.54
C HIS A 251 -1.61 -14.62 -1.43
N MET A 252 -1.92 -15.71 -0.75
CA MET A 252 -3.31 -16.06 -0.47
C MET A 252 -3.98 -15.06 0.47
N ILE A 253 -3.28 -14.50 1.47
CA ILE A 253 -3.82 -13.41 2.31
C ILE A 253 -4.09 -12.18 1.45
N PHE A 254 -3.21 -11.84 0.49
CA PHE A 254 -3.47 -10.78 -0.49
C PHE A 254 -4.75 -11.07 -1.27
N LEU A 255 -4.97 -12.28 -1.78
CA LEU A 255 -6.22 -12.61 -2.47
C LEU A 255 -7.46 -12.58 -1.55
N PHE A 256 -7.33 -12.96 -0.27
CA PHE A 256 -8.42 -12.98 0.71
C PHE A 256 -8.73 -11.62 1.37
N ARG A 257 -7.76 -10.71 1.47
CA ARG A 257 -7.98 -9.36 0.97
C ARG A 257 -9.23 -8.63 1.42
N GLN A 258 -10.05 -8.41 0.39
CA GLN A 258 -11.35 -7.80 0.47
C GLN A 258 -12.30 -8.52 1.42
N PHE A 259 -12.29 -9.86 1.45
CA PHE A 259 -13.17 -10.63 2.31
C PHE A 259 -12.83 -10.43 3.80
N ILE A 260 -11.54 -10.35 4.13
CA ILE A 260 -11.10 -10.03 5.50
C ILE A 260 -11.52 -8.59 5.85
N SER A 261 -11.41 -7.65 4.91
CA SER A 261 -11.88 -6.27 5.10
C SER A 261 -13.40 -6.17 5.28
N ASP A 262 -14.18 -6.96 4.53
CA ASP A 262 -15.64 -7.00 4.65
C ASP A 262 -16.07 -7.56 6.01
N ILE A 263 -15.39 -8.62 6.49
CA ILE A 263 -15.56 -9.14 7.86
C ILE A 263 -15.21 -8.05 8.87
N GLN A 264 -14.08 -7.36 8.71
CA GLN A 264 -13.67 -6.27 9.59
C GLN A 264 -14.75 -5.17 9.67
N HIS A 265 -15.34 -4.79 8.54
CA HIS A 265 -16.41 -3.80 8.49
C HIS A 265 -17.62 -4.25 9.32
N GLN A 266 -18.09 -5.48 9.11
CA GLN A 266 -19.22 -6.01 9.88
C GLN A 266 -18.92 -6.15 11.38
N LEU A 267 -17.69 -6.51 11.75
CA LEU A 267 -17.29 -6.52 13.16
C LEU A 267 -17.31 -5.12 13.77
N LYS A 268 -16.96 -4.06 13.02
CA LYS A 268 -17.11 -2.67 13.52
C LYS A 268 -18.57 -2.29 13.71
N GLU A 269 -19.44 -2.66 12.77
CA GLU A 269 -20.88 -2.37 12.87
C GLU A 269 -21.56 -3.08 14.04
N ASN A 270 -21.08 -4.28 14.39
CA ASN A 270 -21.64 -5.12 15.46
C ASN A 270 -20.79 -5.10 16.74
N GLN A 271 -19.91 -4.11 16.90
CA GLN A 271 -18.96 -4.07 18.01
C GLN A 271 -19.67 -4.09 19.37
N VAL A 272 -19.09 -4.84 20.31
CA VAL A 272 -19.59 -4.93 21.69
C VAL A 272 -19.52 -3.56 22.35
N LYS A 273 -20.53 -3.19 23.15
CA LYS A 273 -20.68 -1.83 23.69
C LYS A 273 -20.08 -1.62 25.09
N SER A 274 -19.76 -2.69 25.80
CA SER A 274 -19.21 -2.67 27.16
C SER A 274 -18.06 -3.65 27.29
N PRO A 275 -17.17 -3.50 28.30
CA PRO A 275 -16.16 -4.51 28.59
C PRO A 275 -16.79 -5.88 28.80
N ILE A 276 -16.13 -6.92 28.27
CA ILE A 276 -16.58 -8.31 28.37
C ILE A 276 -15.44 -9.23 28.77
N LYS A 277 -15.82 -10.38 29.33
CA LYS A 277 -14.94 -11.51 29.56
C LYS A 277 -15.40 -12.66 28.68
N VAL A 278 -14.47 -13.25 27.93
CA VAL A 278 -14.74 -14.33 26.98
C VAL A 278 -13.77 -15.49 27.20
N TYR A 279 -14.17 -16.65 26.73
CA TYR A 279 -13.50 -17.92 26.98
C TYR A 279 -13.26 -18.68 25.67
N ARG A 280 -12.12 -19.36 25.59
CA ARG A 280 -11.82 -20.31 24.52
C ARG A 280 -11.11 -21.53 25.08
N GLY A 281 -11.70 -22.70 24.89
CA GLY A 281 -11.02 -23.96 25.15
C GLY A 281 -10.19 -24.37 23.93
N GLN A 282 -8.93 -24.74 24.15
CA GLN A 282 -8.01 -25.12 23.10
C GLN A 282 -7.01 -26.15 23.66
N MET A 283 -6.64 -27.13 22.85
CA MET A 283 -5.50 -27.99 23.15
C MET A 283 -4.26 -27.40 22.47
N ILE A 284 -3.16 -27.27 23.21
CA ILE A 284 -1.88 -26.78 22.67
C ILE A 284 -0.75 -27.75 23.00
N SER A 285 0.35 -27.66 22.26
CA SER A 285 1.51 -28.49 22.53
C SER A 285 2.18 -28.11 23.85
N SER A 286 2.81 -29.09 24.51
CA SER A 286 3.58 -28.87 25.74
C SER A 286 4.68 -27.81 25.55
N ASP A 287 5.30 -27.76 24.36
CA ASP A 287 6.31 -26.76 23.99
C ASP A 287 5.72 -25.35 23.86
N GLU A 288 4.55 -25.23 23.25
CA GLU A 288 3.84 -23.96 23.10
C GLU A 288 3.37 -23.42 24.46
N LEU A 289 2.84 -24.31 25.31
CA LEU A 289 2.50 -23.96 26.68
C LEU A 289 3.73 -23.50 27.48
N LYS A 290 4.87 -24.18 27.30
CA LYS A 290 6.14 -23.78 27.93
C LYS A 290 6.58 -22.39 27.45
N ARG A 291 6.50 -22.12 26.13
CA ARG A 291 6.77 -20.79 25.57
C ARG A 291 5.88 -19.71 26.17
N LEU A 292 4.58 -19.96 26.32
CA LEU A 292 3.67 -19.01 26.95
C LEU A 292 4.04 -18.74 28.41
N LYS A 293 4.37 -19.79 29.18
CA LYS A 293 4.83 -19.64 30.58
C LYS A 293 6.07 -18.76 30.72
N GLU A 294 7.03 -18.92 29.82
CA GLU A 294 8.30 -18.17 29.83
C GLU A 294 8.12 -16.68 29.47
N HIS A 295 6.99 -16.30 28.86
CA HIS A 295 6.75 -14.95 28.34
C HIS A 295 5.52 -14.28 28.98
N CYS A 296 5.21 -14.60 30.24
CA CYS A 296 4.22 -13.83 31.00
C CYS A 296 4.62 -12.33 31.02
N GLU A 297 3.62 -11.46 31.04
CA GLU A 297 3.72 -9.99 30.91
C GLU A 297 4.15 -9.46 29.53
N GLN A 298 4.38 -10.32 28.52
CA GLN A 298 4.66 -9.89 27.15
C GLN A 298 3.38 -9.71 26.31
N PHE A 299 3.54 -9.05 25.16
CA PHE A 299 2.48 -8.94 24.17
C PHE A 299 2.41 -10.18 23.28
N ILE A 300 1.19 -10.56 22.96
CA ILE A 300 0.87 -11.67 22.06
C ILE A 300 -0.05 -11.14 20.97
N SER A 301 0.27 -11.47 19.72
CA SER A 301 -0.63 -11.28 18.58
C SER A 301 -1.12 -12.64 18.11
N MET A 302 -2.39 -12.67 17.71
CA MET A 302 -2.97 -13.79 16.99
C MET A 302 -3.14 -13.41 15.52
N ASN A 303 -2.44 -14.11 14.63
CA ASN A 303 -2.49 -13.81 13.19
C ASN A 303 -3.69 -14.44 12.47
N SER A 304 -4.64 -15.01 13.20
CA SER A 304 -5.88 -15.60 12.68
C SER A 304 -7.07 -15.07 13.47
N PHE A 305 -8.28 -15.30 12.96
CA PHE A 305 -9.50 -14.97 13.69
C PHE A 305 -9.56 -15.78 14.98
N ILE A 306 -10.02 -15.15 16.06
CA ILE A 306 -10.22 -15.85 17.34
C ILE A 306 -11.71 -15.90 17.62
N SER A 307 -12.28 -17.09 17.51
CA SER A 307 -13.64 -17.37 17.96
C SER A 307 -13.61 -17.69 19.45
N THR A 308 -14.47 -17.02 20.23
CA THR A 308 -14.57 -17.16 21.69
C THR A 308 -16.04 -17.15 22.10
N SER A 309 -16.36 -17.64 23.30
CA SER A 309 -17.72 -17.61 23.84
C SER A 309 -17.79 -16.78 25.11
N THR A 310 -18.95 -16.17 25.38
CA THR A 310 -19.23 -15.58 26.69
C THR A 310 -19.57 -16.63 27.75
N ASP A 311 -19.88 -17.86 27.33
CA ASP A 311 -20.16 -19.02 28.18
C ASP A 311 -18.90 -19.89 28.35
N GLU A 312 -18.38 -19.92 29.58
CA GLU A 312 -17.24 -20.75 29.96
C GLU A 312 -17.52 -22.25 29.77
N GLN A 313 -18.75 -22.70 30.04
CA GLN A 313 -19.10 -24.12 29.90
C GLN A 313 -19.07 -24.54 28.44
N GLN A 314 -19.56 -23.70 27.53
CA GLN A 314 -19.46 -23.92 26.10
C GLN A 314 -17.99 -24.01 25.65
N ALA A 315 -17.12 -23.13 26.15
CA ALA A 315 -15.69 -23.19 25.86
C ALA A 315 -15.01 -24.46 26.40
N ARG A 316 -15.44 -24.98 27.56
CA ARG A 316 -14.90 -26.19 28.18
C ARG A 316 -15.23 -27.48 27.42
N VAL A 317 -16.28 -27.50 26.60
CA VAL A 317 -16.62 -28.65 25.74
C VAL A 317 -15.43 -29.05 24.84
N PHE A 318 -14.63 -28.07 24.43
CA PHE A 318 -13.46 -28.25 23.56
C PHE A 318 -12.20 -28.76 24.29
N LEU A 319 -12.25 -28.99 25.60
CA LEU A 319 -11.12 -29.46 26.41
C LEU A 319 -11.08 -30.98 26.63
N ASN A 320 -12.08 -31.71 26.15
CA ASN A 320 -12.18 -33.15 26.37
C ASN A 320 -11.19 -33.94 25.48
N VAL A 321 -10.35 -34.75 26.12
CA VAL A 321 -9.25 -35.51 25.51
C VAL A 321 -9.76 -36.76 24.78
N PRO A 322 -9.40 -37.01 23.50
CA PRO A 322 -9.46 -38.35 22.92
C PRO A 322 -8.28 -39.20 23.45
N ASN A 323 -8.56 -40.43 23.88
CA ASN A 323 -7.57 -41.37 24.41
C ASN A 323 -6.33 -41.48 23.48
N GLY A 324 -5.14 -41.20 24.03
CA GLY A 324 -3.86 -41.48 23.37
C GLY A 324 -3.14 -40.28 22.71
N ALA A 325 -3.57 -39.04 22.93
CA ALA A 325 -2.80 -37.86 22.53
C ALA A 325 -1.59 -37.65 23.46
N VAL A 326 -0.40 -37.95 22.97
CA VAL A 326 0.88 -37.70 23.66
C VAL A 326 1.31 -36.25 23.36
N ASP A 327 1.81 -35.51 24.36
CA ASP A 327 2.37 -34.14 24.28
C ASP A 327 1.40 -32.95 24.10
N LEU A 328 0.08 -33.14 24.28
CA LEU A 328 -0.92 -32.06 24.29
C LEU A 328 -1.42 -31.72 25.70
N GLU A 329 -1.67 -30.44 25.93
CA GLU A 329 -2.14 -29.89 27.20
C GLU A 329 -3.47 -29.14 27.00
N SER A 330 -4.43 -29.35 27.91
CA SER A 330 -5.74 -28.69 27.89
C SER A 330 -5.63 -27.27 28.45
N VAL A 331 -5.94 -26.27 27.62
CA VAL A 331 -5.83 -24.85 27.97
C VAL A 331 -7.17 -24.14 27.81
N LEU A 332 -7.59 -23.47 28.87
CA LEU A 332 -8.67 -22.49 28.84
C LEU A 332 -8.08 -21.08 28.78
N PHE A 333 -8.31 -20.38 27.67
CA PHE A 333 -8.04 -18.95 27.57
C PHE A 333 -9.18 -18.16 28.22
N GLU A 334 -8.84 -17.30 29.17
CA GLU A 334 -9.72 -16.28 29.74
C GLU A 334 -9.27 -14.93 29.21
N ILE A 335 -10.11 -14.25 28.43
CA ILE A 335 -9.75 -13.01 27.77
C ILE A 335 -10.66 -11.87 28.28
N GLU A 336 -10.05 -10.84 28.85
CA GLU A 336 -10.73 -9.58 29.15
C GLU A 336 -10.58 -8.62 27.98
N ALA A 337 -11.70 -8.13 27.44
CA ALA A 337 -11.72 -7.24 26.28
C ALA A 337 -12.58 -6.00 26.54
N ASP A 338 -11.98 -4.83 26.40
CA ASP A 338 -12.69 -3.54 26.48
C ASP A 338 -12.75 -2.90 25.09
N PRO A 339 -13.96 -2.75 24.50
CA PRO A 339 -14.11 -2.15 23.17
C PRO A 339 -13.70 -0.68 23.12
N ASN A 340 -13.70 0.03 24.25
CA ASN A 340 -13.32 1.45 24.32
C ASN A 340 -11.80 1.66 24.27
N MET A 341 -11.03 0.60 24.49
CA MET A 341 -9.57 0.67 24.56
C MET A 341 -8.89 0.38 23.22
N VAL A 342 -9.61 -0.18 22.25
CA VAL A 342 -9.08 -0.59 20.94
C VAL A 342 -9.81 0.14 19.81
N THR A 343 -9.05 0.91 19.04
CA THR A 343 -9.54 1.66 17.87
C THR A 343 -9.09 1.03 16.54
N THR A 344 -8.10 0.13 16.58
CA THR A 344 -7.45 -0.44 15.39
C THR A 344 -8.12 -1.72 14.88
N LYS A 345 -8.28 -2.73 15.74
CA LYS A 345 -8.82 -4.06 15.40
C LYS A 345 -10.13 -4.34 16.13
N PRO A 346 -11.28 -4.38 15.43
CA PRO A 346 -12.58 -4.63 16.06
C PRO A 346 -12.73 -6.08 16.52
N PHE A 347 -13.61 -6.28 17.49
CA PHE A 347 -14.19 -7.57 17.84
C PHE A 347 -15.70 -7.36 18.11
N ALA A 348 -16.51 -8.37 17.85
CA ALA A 348 -17.97 -8.25 17.93
C ALA A 348 -18.64 -9.54 18.38
N ASP A 349 -19.85 -9.38 18.90
CA ASP A 349 -20.82 -10.47 19.00
C ASP A 349 -21.41 -10.73 17.62
N ILE A 350 -21.15 -11.92 17.10
CA ILE A 350 -21.58 -12.33 15.77
C ILE A 350 -22.73 -13.34 15.82
N SER A 351 -23.29 -13.62 16.99
CA SER A 351 -24.35 -14.62 17.19
C SER A 351 -25.57 -14.37 16.29
N GLN A 352 -25.89 -13.10 16.02
CA GLN A 352 -27.03 -12.71 15.15
C GLN A 352 -26.72 -12.79 13.64
N HIS A 353 -25.46 -12.91 13.26
CA HIS A 353 -24.99 -12.95 11.86
C HIS A 353 -24.44 -14.30 11.46
N SER A 354 -24.25 -15.19 12.44
CA SER A 354 -23.79 -16.56 12.25
C SER A 354 -24.84 -17.41 11.52
N GLU A 355 -24.40 -18.39 10.74
CA GLU A 355 -25.24 -19.48 10.23
C GLU A 355 -25.85 -20.30 11.39
N TYR A 356 -25.23 -20.26 12.57
CA TYR A 356 -25.66 -20.94 13.79
C TYR A 356 -26.13 -19.92 14.85
N PRO A 357 -27.36 -19.39 14.75
CA PRO A 357 -27.84 -18.28 15.59
C PRO A 357 -27.99 -18.61 17.08
N GLY A 358 -27.88 -19.90 17.45
CA GLY A 358 -27.93 -20.37 18.84
C GLY A 358 -26.57 -20.39 19.54
N GLU A 359 -25.47 -20.14 18.83
CA GLU A 359 -24.13 -20.13 19.39
C GLU A 359 -23.77 -18.73 19.92
N SER A 360 -23.31 -18.64 21.17
CA SER A 360 -22.71 -17.42 21.68
C SER A 360 -21.30 -17.30 21.14
N GLU A 361 -21.11 -16.42 20.17
CA GLU A 361 -19.81 -16.26 19.50
C GLU A 361 -19.36 -14.80 19.48
N ILE A 362 -18.19 -14.57 20.06
CA ILE A 362 -17.44 -13.32 20.00
C ILE A 362 -16.21 -13.54 19.11
N LEU A 363 -16.12 -12.81 18.01
CA LEU A 363 -15.04 -12.96 17.02
C LEU A 363 -14.07 -11.78 17.09
N PHE A 364 -12.78 -12.07 17.24
CA PHE A 364 -11.69 -11.08 17.18
C PHE A 364 -11.00 -11.08 15.81
N MET A 365 -10.65 -9.89 15.33
CA MET A 365 -9.88 -9.73 14.10
C MET A 365 -8.45 -10.27 14.19
N PRO A 366 -7.89 -10.82 13.08
CA PRO A 366 -6.46 -11.08 12.95
C PRO A 366 -5.62 -9.83 13.25
N GLY A 367 -4.54 -10.02 13.98
CA GLY A 367 -3.67 -8.95 14.47
C GLY A 367 -4.17 -8.28 15.74
N SER A 368 -5.18 -8.83 16.42
CA SER A 368 -5.53 -8.37 17.78
C SER A 368 -4.37 -8.66 18.73
N ILE A 369 -4.00 -7.66 19.54
CA ILE A 369 -2.86 -7.70 20.46
C ILE A 369 -3.37 -7.82 21.89
N PHE A 370 -2.82 -8.78 22.62
CA PHE A 370 -3.17 -9.09 24.00
C PHE A 370 -1.93 -9.06 24.88
N ARG A 371 -2.11 -8.68 26.15
CA ARG A 371 -1.11 -8.87 27.20
C ARG A 371 -1.35 -10.20 27.86
N LEU A 372 -0.32 -11.05 27.93
CA LEU A 372 -0.37 -12.29 28.69
C LEU A 372 -0.17 -11.99 30.17
N GLU A 373 -1.19 -12.13 31.01
CA GLU A 373 -1.10 -11.79 32.43
C GLU A 373 -0.58 -12.96 33.27
N SER A 374 -1.09 -14.17 33.03
CA SER A 374 -0.65 -15.34 33.79
C SER A 374 -0.99 -16.66 33.10
N VAL A 375 -0.17 -17.67 33.40
CA VAL A 375 -0.43 -19.08 33.05
C VAL A 375 -0.45 -19.89 34.33
N MET A 376 -1.61 -20.38 34.73
CA MET A 376 -1.84 -21.07 36.00
C MET A 376 -2.43 -22.46 35.76
N ARG A 377 -2.21 -23.39 36.70
CA ARG A 377 -2.86 -24.70 36.65
C ARG A 377 -4.07 -24.70 37.58
N SER A 378 -5.24 -25.07 37.08
CA SER A 378 -6.45 -25.19 37.88
C SER A 378 -6.37 -26.37 38.84
N SER A 379 -6.78 -26.17 40.09
CA SER A 379 -6.79 -27.17 41.15
C SER A 379 -7.85 -28.25 40.97
N GLU A 380 -8.91 -27.99 40.19
CA GLU A 380 -10.09 -28.85 40.15
C GLU A 380 -10.09 -29.87 38.99
N ASN A 381 -9.44 -29.57 37.85
CA ASN A 381 -9.61 -30.35 36.62
C ASN A 381 -8.34 -30.61 35.80
N SER A 382 -7.13 -30.42 36.36
CA SER A 382 -5.84 -30.58 35.65
C SER A 382 -5.66 -29.72 34.38
N ILE A 383 -6.53 -28.75 34.13
CA ILE A 383 -6.42 -27.81 33.01
C ILE A 383 -5.49 -26.64 33.32
N TRP A 384 -4.90 -26.06 32.28
CA TRP A 384 -4.18 -24.79 32.36
C TRP A 384 -5.12 -23.63 32.04
N ILE A 385 -5.02 -22.55 32.80
CA ILE A 385 -5.77 -21.31 32.59
C ILE A 385 -4.76 -20.25 32.15
N ILE A 386 -5.01 -19.68 30.98
CA ILE A 386 -4.20 -18.60 30.41
C ILE A 386 -5.05 -17.33 30.44
N ARG A 387 -4.65 -16.37 31.28
CA ARG A 387 -5.33 -15.08 31.38
C ARG A 387 -4.67 -14.05 30.48
N MET A 388 -5.47 -13.41 29.66
CA MET A 388 -5.01 -12.42 28.70
C MET A 388 -5.95 -11.21 28.72
N LYS A 389 -5.38 -10.04 28.46
CA LYS A 389 -6.14 -8.80 28.37
C LYS A 389 -5.90 -8.13 27.03
N LEU A 390 -6.97 -7.75 26.34
CA LEU A 390 -6.87 -7.00 25.09
C LEU A 390 -6.17 -5.66 25.35
N CYS A 391 -5.08 -5.40 24.62
CA CYS A 391 -4.25 -4.22 24.84
C CYS A 391 -4.88 -2.97 24.24
N SER A 392 -4.75 -1.84 24.95
CA SER A 392 -5.11 -0.54 24.39
C SER A 392 -4.07 -0.04 23.40
N ASP A 393 -4.51 0.68 22.36
CA ASP A 393 -3.63 1.39 21.44
C ASP A 393 -2.73 2.44 22.15
N ASP A 394 -3.10 2.88 23.36
CA ASP A 394 -2.38 3.87 24.17
C ASP A 394 -1.39 3.27 25.19
N ASP A 395 -1.22 1.95 25.26
CA ASP A 395 -0.22 1.33 26.14
C ASP A 395 1.19 1.85 25.83
N HIS A 396 1.93 2.31 26.84
CA HIS A 396 3.23 2.97 26.65
C HIS A 396 4.28 2.10 25.94
N HIS A 397 4.28 0.79 26.17
CA HIS A 397 5.20 -0.14 25.50
C HIS A 397 4.73 -0.45 24.08
N LEU A 398 3.41 -0.60 23.87
CA LEU A 398 2.83 -0.84 22.56
C LEU A 398 2.89 0.40 21.65
N LYS A 399 2.81 1.61 22.22
CA LYS A 399 2.82 2.88 21.49
C LYS A 399 4.09 3.09 20.69
N LYS A 400 5.26 2.67 21.21
CA LYS A 400 6.53 2.73 20.46
C LYS A 400 6.49 1.82 19.23
N VAL A 401 5.98 0.61 19.40
CA VAL A 401 5.77 -0.38 18.35
C VAL A 401 4.77 0.13 17.31
N LEU A 402 3.59 0.59 17.73
CA LEU A 402 2.57 1.19 16.86
C LEU A 402 3.07 2.44 16.14
N THR A 403 3.89 3.26 16.78
CA THR A 403 4.51 4.44 16.15
C THR A 403 5.49 4.03 15.05
N TYR A 404 6.34 3.02 15.32
CA TYR A 404 7.22 2.47 14.28
C TYR A 404 6.43 1.88 13.12
N MET A 405 5.38 1.10 13.40
CA MET A 405 4.48 0.57 12.36
C MET A 405 3.83 1.67 11.53
N LYS A 406 3.35 2.75 12.17
CA LYS A 406 2.82 3.94 11.48
C LYS A 406 3.87 4.66 10.66
N GLN A 407 5.13 4.72 11.10
CA GLN A 407 6.23 5.31 10.32
C GLN A 407 6.53 4.49 9.06
N GLN A 408 6.47 3.15 9.14
CA GLN A 408 6.69 2.27 8.00
C GLN A 408 5.55 2.34 6.96
N LEU A 409 4.30 2.42 7.40
CA LEU A 409 3.13 2.43 6.50
C LEU A 409 2.66 3.83 6.08
N GLY A 410 3.03 4.87 6.82
CA GLY A 410 2.48 6.22 6.69
C GLY A 410 1.00 6.33 7.08
N ASN A 411 0.44 7.55 6.95
CA ASN A 411 -0.96 7.87 7.22
C ASN A 411 -1.86 7.80 5.96
N GLY A 412 -1.31 7.42 4.80
CA GLY A 412 -2.00 7.43 3.51
C GLY A 412 -2.65 6.09 3.10
N HIS A 413 -3.22 6.05 1.90
CA HIS A 413 -3.65 4.80 1.26
C HIS A 413 -2.40 3.97 0.91
N THR A 414 -2.42 2.70 1.28
CA THR A 414 -1.35 1.76 0.95
C THR A 414 -1.49 1.31 -0.51
N ASN A 415 -0.37 1.15 -1.23
CA ASN A 415 -0.32 0.71 -2.62
C ASN A 415 0.61 -0.50 -2.81
N LEU A 416 0.58 -1.12 -3.99
CA LEU A 416 1.39 -2.31 -4.30
C LEU A 416 2.90 -2.06 -4.16
N GLN A 417 3.37 -0.84 -4.40
CA GLN A 417 4.77 -0.47 -4.18
C GLN A 417 5.14 -0.56 -2.69
N THR A 418 4.28 -0.08 -1.80
CA THR A 418 4.50 -0.17 -0.35
C THR A 418 4.57 -1.63 0.10
N LEU A 419 3.65 -2.47 -0.40
CA LEU A 419 3.67 -3.92 -0.14
C LEU A 419 4.96 -4.56 -0.65
N GLY A 420 5.37 -4.28 -1.89
CA GLY A 420 6.60 -4.81 -2.45
C GLY A 420 7.84 -4.42 -1.65
N ARG A 421 7.94 -3.16 -1.19
CA ARG A 421 9.04 -2.69 -0.36
C ARG A 421 9.09 -3.41 1.00
N LEU A 422 7.94 -3.55 1.66
CA LEU A 422 7.82 -4.28 2.91
C LEU A 422 8.25 -5.75 2.74
N LEU A 423 7.82 -6.40 1.66
CA LEU A 423 8.19 -7.77 1.37
C LEU A 423 9.68 -7.93 1.08
N SER A 424 10.29 -6.97 0.36
CA SER A 424 11.74 -6.92 0.17
C SER A 424 12.49 -6.80 1.51
N ASP A 425 12.01 -5.96 2.43
CA ASP A 425 12.60 -5.81 3.76
C ASP A 425 12.44 -7.10 4.62
N MET A 426 11.35 -7.85 4.40
CA MET A 426 11.13 -9.18 4.98
C MET A 426 11.89 -10.31 4.26
N SER A 427 12.76 -9.99 3.30
CA SER A 427 13.49 -10.95 2.45
C SER A 427 12.59 -11.89 1.63
N LYS A 428 11.35 -11.48 1.33
CA LYS A 428 10.39 -12.17 0.46
C LYS A 428 10.49 -11.63 -0.97
N PHE A 429 11.67 -11.79 -1.56
CA PHE A 429 12.05 -11.15 -2.83
C PHE A 429 11.17 -11.56 -4.02
N ASP A 430 10.81 -12.84 -4.15
CA ASP A 430 9.98 -13.31 -5.27
C ASP A 430 8.59 -12.65 -5.28
N LEU A 431 7.99 -12.48 -4.09
CA LEU A 431 6.71 -11.79 -3.93
C LEU A 431 6.85 -10.29 -4.13
N ALA A 432 7.95 -9.69 -3.65
CA ALA A 432 8.23 -8.27 -3.87
C ALA A 432 8.34 -7.95 -5.36
N GLU A 433 9.15 -8.73 -6.09
CA GLU A 433 9.30 -8.65 -7.55
C GLU A 433 7.94 -8.77 -8.24
N ARG A 434 7.15 -9.80 -7.88
CA ARG A 434 5.81 -10.01 -8.43
C ARG A 434 4.91 -8.77 -8.31
N TYR A 435 4.80 -8.19 -7.11
CA TYR A 435 3.90 -7.04 -6.92
C TYR A 435 4.44 -5.74 -7.53
N PHE A 436 5.76 -5.56 -7.63
CA PHE A 436 6.33 -4.45 -8.38
C PHE A 436 6.05 -4.56 -9.87
N VAL A 437 6.18 -5.75 -10.46
CA VAL A 437 5.85 -5.99 -11.88
C VAL A 437 4.36 -5.81 -12.13
N CYS A 438 3.48 -6.35 -11.28
CA CYS A 438 2.04 -6.13 -11.42
C CYS A 438 1.68 -4.63 -11.40
N LEU A 439 2.29 -3.85 -10.50
CA LEU A 439 2.07 -2.40 -10.48
C LEU A 439 2.64 -1.73 -11.73
N LEU A 440 3.81 -2.15 -12.21
CA LEU A 440 4.44 -1.62 -13.43
C LEU A 440 3.55 -1.81 -14.67
N GLU A 441 2.82 -2.94 -14.77
CA GLU A 441 1.87 -3.21 -15.84
C GLU A 441 0.62 -2.30 -15.81
N GLU A 442 0.22 -1.84 -14.62
CA GLU A 442 -0.94 -0.95 -14.45
C GLU A 442 -0.64 0.52 -14.83
N LEU A 443 0.64 0.90 -14.87
CA LEU A 443 1.06 2.28 -15.14
C LEU A 443 1.21 2.55 -16.64
N LEU A 444 0.88 3.78 -17.07
CA LEU A 444 1.15 4.24 -18.43
C LEU A 444 2.66 4.24 -18.71
N PRO A 445 3.14 3.98 -19.94
CA PRO A 445 4.57 3.88 -20.24
C PRO A 445 5.43 5.07 -19.80
N ASN A 446 4.84 6.27 -19.73
CA ASN A 446 5.52 7.52 -19.38
C ASN A 446 5.25 7.96 -17.93
N ASP A 447 4.66 7.11 -17.09
CA ASP A 447 4.35 7.45 -15.70
C ASP A 447 5.66 7.58 -14.89
N PRO A 448 5.93 8.72 -14.22
CA PRO A 448 7.14 8.92 -13.42
C PRO A 448 7.34 7.88 -12.32
N LEU A 449 6.27 7.27 -11.80
CA LEU A 449 6.35 6.22 -10.78
C LEU A 449 7.06 4.96 -11.29
N ARG A 450 7.10 4.73 -12.61
CA ARG A 450 7.85 3.61 -13.20
C ARG A 450 9.34 3.71 -12.93
N ILE A 451 9.90 4.93 -12.82
CA ILE A 451 11.32 5.13 -12.46
C ILE A 451 11.58 4.55 -11.07
N ASP A 452 10.75 4.91 -10.10
CA ASP A 452 10.86 4.41 -8.72
C ASP A 452 10.67 2.88 -8.69
N LEU A 453 9.76 2.32 -9.49
CA LEU A 453 9.54 0.87 -9.58
C LEU A 453 10.72 0.13 -10.22
N TYR A 454 11.32 0.67 -11.26
CA TYR A 454 12.53 0.13 -11.85
C TYR A 454 13.70 0.12 -10.86
N GLN A 455 13.82 1.16 -10.03
CA GLN A 455 14.81 1.19 -8.96
C GLN A 455 14.51 0.15 -7.86
N ASP A 456 13.23 -0.01 -7.48
CA ASP A 456 12.80 -1.04 -6.53
C ASP A 456 13.06 -2.45 -7.07
N LEU A 457 12.77 -2.72 -8.34
CA LEU A 457 13.06 -3.98 -9.03
C LEU A 457 14.56 -4.25 -9.12
N ALA A 458 15.37 -3.25 -9.46
CA ALA A 458 16.83 -3.36 -9.47
C ALA A 458 17.38 -3.69 -8.07
N ARG A 459 16.81 -3.10 -7.01
CA ARG A 459 17.17 -3.40 -5.62
C ARG A 459 16.89 -4.86 -5.29
N VAL A 460 15.70 -5.37 -5.63
CA VAL A 460 15.33 -6.78 -5.41
C VAL A 460 16.26 -7.71 -6.19
N ALA A 461 16.47 -7.46 -7.49
CA ALA A 461 17.35 -8.24 -8.34
C ALA A 461 18.79 -8.28 -7.80
N SER A 462 19.30 -7.14 -7.29
CA SER A 462 20.61 -7.08 -6.63
C SER A 462 20.69 -7.91 -5.36
N GLN A 463 19.62 -8.00 -4.57
CA GLN A 463 19.56 -8.81 -3.34
C GLN A 463 19.45 -10.31 -3.64
N THR A 464 18.89 -10.69 -4.78
CA THR A 464 18.81 -12.08 -5.25
C THR A 464 19.98 -12.50 -6.15
N SER A 465 21.05 -11.71 -6.24
CA SER A 465 22.22 -11.95 -7.11
C SER A 465 21.90 -12.05 -8.62
N LYS A 466 20.79 -11.47 -9.09
CA LYS A 466 20.40 -11.40 -10.51
C LYS A 466 20.96 -10.09 -11.12
N PHE A 467 22.28 -10.02 -11.29
CA PHE A 467 22.96 -8.77 -11.66
C PHE A 467 22.60 -8.24 -13.05
N ASP A 468 22.38 -9.11 -14.03
CA ASP A 468 22.01 -8.70 -15.39
C ASP A 468 20.64 -7.98 -15.39
N GLN A 469 19.63 -8.59 -14.78
CA GLN A 469 18.31 -7.98 -14.60
C GLN A 469 18.37 -6.66 -13.78
N CYS A 470 19.24 -6.59 -12.77
CA CYS A 470 19.46 -5.36 -12.01
C CYS A 470 19.97 -4.21 -12.93
N MET A 471 20.88 -4.53 -13.84
CA MET A 471 21.41 -3.54 -14.79
C MET A 471 20.35 -3.13 -15.82
N GLU A 472 19.56 -4.08 -16.34
CA GLU A 472 18.44 -3.80 -17.25
C GLU A 472 17.42 -2.83 -16.63
N TRP A 473 16.97 -3.12 -15.40
CA TRP A 473 16.02 -2.24 -14.71
C TRP A 473 16.59 -0.84 -14.48
N ARG A 474 17.88 -0.73 -14.11
CA ARG A 474 18.54 0.57 -13.95
C ARG A 474 18.63 1.35 -15.27
N GLN A 475 18.91 0.66 -16.39
CA GLN A 475 18.91 1.29 -17.70
C GLN A 475 17.52 1.79 -18.09
N GLN A 476 16.46 1.02 -17.84
CA GLN A 476 15.08 1.46 -18.07
C GLN A 476 14.70 2.67 -17.21
N ALA A 477 15.13 2.71 -15.94
CA ALA A 477 14.93 3.87 -15.07
C ALA A 477 15.61 5.13 -15.62
N ILE A 478 16.85 5.01 -16.10
CA ILE A 478 17.61 6.13 -16.67
C ILE A 478 16.98 6.60 -17.98
N ALA A 479 16.68 5.69 -18.91
CA ALA A 479 16.08 6.04 -20.19
C ALA A 479 14.72 6.73 -20.03
N LEU A 480 13.90 6.26 -19.09
CA LEU A 480 12.62 6.90 -18.78
C LEU A 480 12.81 8.26 -18.09
N ALA A 481 13.78 8.37 -17.16
CA ALA A 481 14.11 9.65 -16.55
C ALA A 481 14.59 10.68 -17.59
N GLU A 482 15.39 10.27 -18.58
CA GLU A 482 15.82 11.11 -19.70
C GLU A 482 14.64 11.55 -20.59
N GLN A 483 13.57 10.75 -20.68
CA GLN A 483 12.35 11.10 -21.40
C GLN A 483 11.38 11.99 -20.59
N ILE A 484 11.39 11.90 -19.26
CA ILE A 484 10.48 12.62 -18.34
C ILE A 484 11.08 13.96 -17.86
N VAL A 485 12.41 14.10 -17.89
CA VAL A 485 13.07 15.39 -17.63
C VAL A 485 12.51 16.46 -18.58
N ILE A 486 12.07 17.59 -17.99
CA ILE A 486 11.70 18.84 -18.65
C ILE A 486 12.43 18.96 -19.98
N SER A 487 11.65 18.95 -21.06
CA SER A 487 12.15 19.04 -22.43
C SER A 487 13.18 20.16 -22.54
N ASP A 488 14.34 19.81 -23.08
CA ASP A 488 15.27 20.80 -23.61
C ASP A 488 14.52 21.60 -24.67
N ILE A 489 13.99 22.77 -24.29
CA ILE A 489 13.36 23.69 -25.23
C ILE A 489 14.47 24.13 -26.19
N PRO A 490 14.37 23.82 -27.50
CA PRO A 490 15.44 24.14 -28.43
C PRO A 490 15.79 25.63 -28.38
N LEU A 491 17.08 25.98 -28.41
CA LEU A 491 17.50 27.38 -28.31
C LEU A 491 16.90 28.26 -29.43
N ASN A 492 16.60 27.66 -30.58
CA ASN A 492 15.96 28.29 -31.74
C ASN A 492 14.43 28.17 -31.74
N ALA A 493 13.81 27.61 -30.69
CA ALA A 493 12.37 27.49 -30.56
C ALA A 493 11.70 28.85 -30.75
N LYS A 494 10.57 28.83 -31.46
CA LYS A 494 9.68 29.97 -31.67
C LYS A 494 8.32 29.60 -31.11
N TRP A 495 7.65 30.58 -30.54
CA TRP A 495 6.29 30.42 -30.07
C TRP A 495 5.36 31.19 -31.00
N ALA A 496 4.15 30.66 -31.16
CA ALA A 496 3.07 31.34 -31.83
C ALA A 496 2.94 32.77 -31.29
N GLN A 497 2.72 33.75 -32.16
CA GLN A 497 2.61 35.16 -31.72
C GLN A 497 1.32 35.45 -30.94
N ASN A 498 0.25 34.70 -31.22
CA ASN A 498 -1.05 34.82 -30.56
C ASN A 498 -1.26 33.66 -29.59
N GLY A 499 -1.59 33.98 -28.34
CA GLY A 499 -1.96 33.02 -27.32
C GLY A 499 -3.40 32.55 -27.45
N VAL A 500 -3.66 31.33 -27.00
CA VAL A 500 -5.01 30.77 -26.85
C VAL A 500 -5.38 30.83 -25.38
N THR A 501 -6.54 31.40 -25.04
CA THR A 501 -7.03 31.37 -23.66
C THR A 501 -7.44 29.95 -23.29
N VAL A 502 -6.83 29.40 -22.24
CA VAL A 502 -7.02 28.01 -21.79
C VAL A 502 -7.62 27.90 -20.39
N ALA A 503 -7.66 29.00 -19.63
CA ALA A 503 -8.38 29.08 -18.36
C ALA A 503 -8.83 30.53 -18.11
N GLY A 504 -9.99 30.71 -17.48
CA GLY A 504 -10.57 32.04 -17.27
C GLY A 504 -11.02 32.70 -18.58
N GLY A 505 -10.90 34.02 -18.66
CA GLY A 505 -11.23 34.79 -19.87
C GLY A 505 -12.73 35.10 -20.06
N HIS A 506 -13.58 34.70 -19.12
CA HIS A 506 -15.01 35.02 -19.09
C HIS A 506 -15.34 36.18 -18.13
N GLY A 507 -14.42 37.12 -18.00
CA GLY A 507 -14.49 38.22 -17.04
C GLY A 507 -14.04 37.82 -15.63
N LYS A 508 -14.01 38.82 -14.73
CA LYS A 508 -13.70 38.61 -13.31
C LYS A 508 -14.91 38.04 -12.57
N GLY A 509 -14.68 37.04 -11.73
CA GLY A 509 -15.71 36.50 -10.85
C GLY A 509 -15.32 35.13 -10.29
N ASN A 510 -16.28 34.47 -9.63
CA ASN A 510 -16.08 33.23 -8.89
C ASN A 510 -16.73 32.01 -9.56
N ASP A 511 -17.31 32.15 -10.75
CA ASP A 511 -17.83 31.03 -11.52
C ASP A 511 -16.70 30.06 -11.92
N THR A 512 -17.04 28.83 -12.32
CA THR A 512 -16.05 27.78 -12.64
C THR A 512 -15.24 28.08 -13.90
N ASN A 513 -15.71 28.96 -14.78
CA ASN A 513 -14.97 29.42 -15.95
C ASN A 513 -14.36 30.83 -15.76
N GLN A 514 -14.43 31.39 -14.55
CA GLN A 514 -13.89 32.71 -14.23
C GLN A 514 -12.73 32.62 -13.25
N LEU A 515 -11.84 33.59 -13.34
CA LEU A 515 -10.76 33.83 -12.39
C LEU A 515 -10.90 35.24 -11.84
N TYR A 516 -10.38 35.48 -10.64
CA TYR A 516 -10.24 36.81 -10.10
C TYR A 516 -8.84 37.01 -9.53
N TYR A 517 -8.06 37.76 -10.30
CA TYR A 517 -6.68 38.09 -10.00
C TYR A 517 -5.82 36.84 -9.75
N PRO A 518 -5.70 35.96 -10.75
CA PRO A 518 -4.85 34.77 -10.64
C PRO A 518 -3.38 35.16 -10.52
N GLU A 519 -2.64 34.45 -9.67
CA GLU A 519 -1.21 34.71 -9.41
C GLU A 519 -0.36 33.53 -9.93
N GLY A 520 -0.03 32.57 -9.05
CA GLY A 520 0.78 31.40 -9.41
C GLY A 520 0.04 30.38 -10.27
N ILE A 521 0.81 29.71 -11.11
CA ILE A 521 0.38 28.64 -12.01
C ILE A 521 1.35 27.46 -11.90
N PHE A 522 0.81 26.26 -12.01
CA PHE A 522 1.55 25.04 -12.23
C PHE A 522 0.87 24.25 -13.35
N VAL A 523 1.66 23.70 -14.27
CA VAL A 523 1.16 22.85 -15.35
C VAL A 523 1.84 21.49 -15.21
N ASP A 524 1.04 20.43 -15.14
CA ASP A 524 1.55 19.05 -15.12
C ASP A 524 1.59 18.39 -16.50
N ASP A 525 2.19 17.20 -16.57
CA ASP A 525 2.40 16.43 -17.80
C ASP A 525 1.12 15.92 -18.47
N ASP A 526 0.00 15.89 -17.72
CA ASP A 526 -1.33 15.56 -18.21
C ASP A 526 -2.08 16.78 -18.77
N GLN A 527 -1.37 17.89 -18.98
CA GLN A 527 -1.93 19.19 -19.36
C GLN A 527 -2.97 19.72 -18.36
N THR A 528 -2.81 19.37 -17.10
CA THR A 528 -3.62 19.94 -16.02
C THR A 528 -3.00 21.25 -15.58
N ILE A 529 -3.80 22.31 -15.60
CA ILE A 529 -3.41 23.66 -15.19
C ILE A 529 -3.98 23.92 -13.80
N VAL A 530 -3.12 24.12 -12.81
CA VAL A 530 -3.52 24.47 -11.45
C VAL A 530 -3.17 25.93 -11.18
N ILE A 531 -4.15 26.72 -10.76
CA ILE A 531 -4.05 28.17 -10.65
C ILE A 531 -4.40 28.61 -9.23
N ALA A 532 -3.54 29.47 -8.68
CA ALA A 532 -3.84 30.20 -7.45
C ALA A 532 -4.74 31.41 -7.78
N ASP A 533 -6.04 31.23 -7.58
CA ASP A 533 -7.07 32.23 -7.82
C ASP A 533 -7.21 33.14 -6.59
N CYS A 534 -6.27 34.09 -6.49
CA CYS A 534 -5.93 34.79 -5.26
C CYS A 534 -7.14 35.50 -4.63
N TRP A 535 -7.91 36.28 -5.39
CA TRP A 535 -9.02 37.06 -4.82
C TRP A 535 -10.31 36.27 -4.64
N ASN A 536 -10.40 35.09 -5.24
CA ASN A 536 -11.46 34.14 -4.93
C ASN A 536 -11.09 33.20 -3.77
N HIS A 537 -9.89 33.35 -3.20
CA HIS A 537 -9.40 32.56 -2.07
C HIS A 537 -9.54 31.05 -2.30
N ARG A 538 -9.08 30.60 -3.47
CA ARG A 538 -9.19 29.20 -3.91
C ARG A 538 -8.05 28.80 -4.84
N ILE A 539 -7.85 27.50 -4.96
CA ILE A 539 -7.05 26.90 -6.03
C ILE A 539 -7.99 26.20 -6.98
N VAL A 540 -7.81 26.42 -8.27
CA VAL A 540 -8.68 25.87 -9.31
C VAL A 540 -7.85 25.14 -10.34
N GLN A 541 -8.35 24.00 -10.79
CA GLN A 541 -7.73 23.07 -11.71
C GLN A 541 -8.50 23.03 -13.03
N TRP A 542 -7.83 23.20 -14.16
CA TRP A 542 -8.39 23.04 -15.51
C TRP A 542 -7.69 21.90 -16.24
N ARG A 543 -8.41 21.23 -17.14
CA ARG A 543 -7.81 20.49 -18.24
C ARG A 543 -7.81 21.40 -19.47
N THR A 544 -6.77 21.36 -20.29
CA THR A 544 -6.59 22.26 -21.46
C THR A 544 -7.71 22.19 -22.49
N ASP A 545 -8.50 21.12 -22.50
CA ASP A 545 -9.68 20.91 -23.35
C ASP A 545 -11.01 21.35 -22.72
N ASN A 546 -11.02 21.66 -21.42
CA ASN A 546 -12.20 22.06 -20.68
C ASN A 546 -12.36 23.58 -20.58
N THR A 547 -13.59 24.05 -20.73
CA THR A 547 -13.95 25.47 -20.54
C THR A 547 -14.15 25.85 -19.07
N ASN A 548 -14.45 24.87 -18.21
CA ASN A 548 -14.68 25.05 -16.78
C ASN A 548 -13.57 24.41 -15.95
N GLY A 549 -13.21 25.08 -14.86
CA GLY A 549 -12.28 24.59 -13.85
C GLY A 549 -13.01 23.97 -12.66
N GLU A 550 -12.25 23.19 -11.92
CA GLU A 550 -12.69 22.53 -10.69
C GLU A 550 -11.94 23.12 -9.49
N VAL A 551 -12.68 23.50 -8.44
CA VAL A 551 -12.06 24.00 -7.22
C VAL A 551 -11.48 22.83 -6.43
N VAL A 552 -10.15 22.78 -6.33
CA VAL A 552 -9.41 21.68 -5.69
C VAL A 552 -8.91 22.02 -4.29
N ALA A 553 -8.89 23.29 -3.91
CA ALA A 553 -8.62 23.73 -2.54
C ALA A 553 -9.26 25.11 -2.25
N GLY A 554 -9.64 25.34 -0.99
CA GLY A 554 -10.35 26.55 -0.58
C GLY A 554 -11.76 26.65 -1.18
N GLY A 555 -12.18 27.85 -1.58
CA GLY A 555 -13.51 28.07 -2.18
C GLY A 555 -14.66 28.21 -1.16
N HIS A 556 -14.36 28.15 0.14
CA HIS A 556 -15.30 28.36 1.24
C HIS A 556 -15.25 29.78 1.81
N GLY A 557 -14.95 30.76 0.94
CA GLY A 557 -14.73 32.15 1.30
C GLY A 557 -13.39 32.41 1.99
N GLN A 558 -13.06 33.68 2.16
CA GLN A 558 -11.86 34.12 2.86
C GLN A 558 -11.89 33.68 4.34
N GLY A 559 -10.79 33.09 4.82
CA GLY A 559 -10.60 32.81 6.23
C GLY A 559 -9.41 31.90 6.50
N ASN A 560 -9.21 31.53 7.77
CA ASN A 560 -8.02 30.81 8.25
C ASN A 560 -8.29 29.38 8.72
N ARG A 561 -9.54 28.88 8.58
CA ARG A 561 -9.86 27.48 8.86
C ARG A 561 -9.09 26.54 7.92
N LEU A 562 -9.02 25.27 8.27
CA LEU A 562 -8.30 24.28 7.45
C LEU A 562 -8.96 24.03 6.10
N ASP A 563 -10.27 24.29 5.97
CA ASP A 563 -11.01 24.25 4.71
C ASP A 563 -11.01 25.59 3.93
N GLN A 564 -10.34 26.61 4.45
CA GLN A 564 -10.33 27.96 3.85
C GLN A 564 -8.92 28.40 3.45
N LEU A 565 -8.90 29.28 2.44
CA LEU A 565 -7.71 30.01 2.01
C LEU A 565 -7.93 31.51 2.21
N ASN A 566 -6.85 32.26 2.17
CA ASN A 566 -6.86 33.70 2.15
C ASN A 566 -5.77 34.23 1.21
N CYS A 567 -6.14 34.62 -0.01
CA CYS A 567 -5.23 35.19 -1.00
C CYS A 567 -4.05 34.26 -1.31
N PRO A 568 -4.31 33.03 -1.80
CA PRO A 568 -3.25 32.13 -2.20
C PRO A 568 -2.45 32.75 -3.36
N THR A 569 -1.12 32.72 -3.28
CA THR A 569 -0.26 33.34 -4.30
C THR A 569 0.43 32.32 -5.20
N ASN A 570 0.62 31.09 -4.74
CA ASN A 570 1.37 30.07 -5.45
C ASN A 570 0.92 28.67 -5.07
N VAL A 571 1.11 27.73 -5.98
CA VAL A 571 0.73 26.33 -5.83
C VAL A 571 1.73 25.46 -6.59
N LEU A 572 2.13 24.34 -6.00
CA LEU A 572 2.91 23.27 -6.65
C LEU A 572 2.24 21.93 -6.40
N ILE A 573 2.53 20.95 -7.25
CA ILE A 573 2.08 19.57 -7.10
C ILE A 573 3.25 18.72 -6.59
N ASP A 574 3.05 18.01 -5.48
CA ASP A 574 3.93 16.91 -5.04
C ASP A 574 3.40 15.60 -5.65
N GLU A 575 3.89 15.25 -6.83
CA GLU A 575 3.48 14.07 -7.59
C GLU A 575 3.66 12.77 -6.81
N LYS A 576 4.71 12.68 -5.96
CA LYS A 576 4.98 11.48 -5.15
C LYS A 576 3.90 11.19 -4.12
N THR A 577 3.16 12.21 -3.69
CA THR A 577 2.07 12.04 -2.71
C THR A 577 0.69 12.45 -3.22
N ASP A 578 0.61 12.90 -4.48
CA ASP A 578 -0.59 13.46 -5.09
C ASP A 578 -1.23 14.57 -4.22
N THR A 579 -0.39 15.50 -3.76
CA THR A 579 -0.80 16.64 -2.92
C THR A 579 -0.45 17.99 -3.53
N LEU A 580 -1.26 19.00 -3.22
CA LEU A 580 -1.02 20.40 -3.53
C LEU A 580 -0.29 21.07 -2.38
N ILE A 581 0.81 21.77 -2.66
CA ILE A 581 1.50 22.64 -1.71
C ILE A 581 1.17 24.08 -2.06
N ILE A 582 0.52 24.80 -1.15
CA ILE A 582 -0.13 26.08 -1.43
C ILE A 582 0.40 27.16 -0.50
N SER A 583 0.80 28.27 -1.11
CA SER A 583 1.18 29.50 -0.43
C SER A 583 -0.08 30.27 -0.05
N ASP A 584 -0.54 30.12 1.19
CA ASP A 584 -1.72 30.78 1.73
C ASP A 584 -1.32 32.12 2.38
N ARG A 585 -0.87 33.05 1.53
CA ARG A 585 -0.19 34.29 1.91
C ARG A 585 -0.97 35.12 2.92
N GLY A 586 -2.27 35.32 2.71
CA GLY A 586 -3.10 36.15 3.59
C GLY A 586 -3.27 35.56 5.00
N ASN A 587 -3.09 34.25 5.15
CA ASN A 587 -3.02 33.57 6.45
C ASN A 587 -1.59 33.35 6.96
N ARG A 588 -0.58 33.87 6.24
CA ARG A 588 0.85 33.79 6.58
C ARG A 588 1.33 32.36 6.83
N ARG A 589 0.90 31.42 5.98
CA ARG A 589 1.21 30.00 6.11
C ARG A 589 1.41 29.32 4.75
N VAL A 590 2.06 28.16 4.78
CA VAL A 590 2.09 27.22 3.66
C VAL A 590 1.32 25.97 4.08
N VAL A 591 0.41 25.52 3.24
CA VAL A 591 -0.48 24.38 3.53
C VAL A 591 -0.35 23.29 2.48
N ARG A 592 -0.63 22.05 2.88
CA ARG A 592 -0.76 20.88 2.02
C ARG A 592 -2.20 20.46 1.90
N TRP A 593 -2.69 20.24 0.69
CA TRP A 593 -4.00 19.64 0.41
C TRP A 593 -3.86 18.37 -0.40
N SER A 594 -4.80 17.45 -0.27
CA SER A 594 -4.86 16.32 -1.21
C SER A 594 -5.47 16.77 -2.54
N ARG A 595 -4.90 16.30 -3.65
CA ARG A 595 -5.40 16.64 -4.99
C ARG A 595 -6.65 15.84 -5.37
N ARG A 596 -6.73 14.57 -4.94
CA ARG A 596 -7.81 13.63 -5.34
C ARG A 596 -8.60 13.03 -4.17
N SER A 597 -8.12 13.10 -2.93
CA SER A 597 -8.89 12.53 -1.81
C SER A 597 -10.02 13.48 -1.41
N GLY A 598 -11.18 12.94 -1.02
CA GLY A 598 -12.35 13.71 -0.57
C GLY A 598 -12.14 14.51 0.72
N THR A 599 -10.90 14.66 1.21
CA THR A 599 -10.57 15.52 2.34
C THR A 599 -10.52 16.98 1.88
N ARG A 600 -11.53 17.77 2.26
CA ARG A 600 -11.63 19.20 1.91
C ARG A 600 -10.84 20.13 2.86
N GLN A 601 -9.90 19.59 3.62
CA GLN A 601 -9.14 20.33 4.63
C GLN A 601 -7.64 20.21 4.38
N GLY A 602 -6.93 21.33 4.56
CA GLY A 602 -5.50 21.45 4.40
C GLY A 602 -4.78 21.19 5.71
N GLU A 603 -3.52 20.78 5.60
CA GLU A 603 -2.59 20.62 6.70
C GLU A 603 -1.56 21.75 6.67
N ILE A 604 -1.30 22.37 7.82
CA ILE A 604 -0.33 23.46 7.91
C ILE A 604 1.09 22.87 7.93
N LEU A 605 1.92 23.24 6.95
CA LEU A 605 3.32 22.84 6.88
C LEU A 605 4.25 23.88 7.52
N ILE A 606 3.98 25.16 7.27
CA ILE A 606 4.81 26.28 7.73
C ILE A 606 3.90 27.42 8.19
N GLU A 607 4.23 28.03 9.32
CA GLU A 607 3.51 29.17 9.89
C GLU A 607 4.41 30.42 9.96
N ASN A 608 3.77 31.58 10.12
CA ASN A 608 4.44 32.89 10.31
C ASN A 608 5.37 33.27 9.15
N ILE A 609 4.91 33.02 7.92
CA ILE A 609 5.65 33.31 6.69
C ILE A 609 4.76 34.02 5.67
N GLU A 610 5.20 35.17 5.15
CA GLU A 610 4.53 35.81 4.01
C GLU A 610 5.07 35.22 2.71
N CYS A 611 4.66 33.98 2.44
CA CYS A 611 5.13 33.21 1.29
C CYS A 611 4.61 33.80 -0.04
N TRP A 612 5.49 33.94 -1.03
CA TRP A 612 5.12 34.28 -2.41
C TRP A 612 5.57 33.21 -3.41
N GLY A 613 6.82 32.75 -3.31
CA GLY A 613 7.39 31.74 -4.18
C GLY A 613 7.54 30.40 -3.46
N LEU A 614 7.21 29.32 -4.16
CA LEU A 614 7.43 27.94 -3.74
C LEU A 614 8.31 27.24 -4.78
N ALA A 615 9.21 26.37 -4.32
CA ALA A 615 9.92 25.38 -5.13
C ALA A 615 10.18 24.13 -4.30
N MET A 616 10.29 22.95 -4.92
CA MET A 616 10.53 21.69 -4.21
C MET A 616 11.62 20.87 -4.91
N ASP A 617 12.52 20.25 -4.13
CA ASP A 617 13.53 19.34 -4.68
C ASP A 617 13.04 17.87 -4.68
N ASN A 618 13.76 17.00 -5.40
CA ASN A 618 13.42 15.57 -5.54
C ASN A 618 13.45 14.79 -4.20
N GLN A 619 14.09 15.36 -3.18
CA GLN A 619 14.14 14.84 -1.81
C GLN A 619 12.97 15.37 -0.94
N ARG A 620 12.02 16.10 -1.55
CA ARG A 620 10.85 16.70 -0.91
C ARG A 620 11.20 17.75 0.16
N ASN A 621 12.29 18.48 -0.05
CA ASN A 621 12.53 19.71 0.70
C ASN A 621 11.84 20.88 -0.01
N LEU A 622 11.16 21.71 0.78
CA LEU A 622 10.42 22.87 0.30
C LEU A 622 11.26 24.13 0.45
N TYR A 623 11.44 24.87 -0.63
CA TYR A 623 12.04 26.19 -0.67
C TYR A 623 10.92 27.22 -0.72
N VAL A 624 11.04 28.25 0.10
CA VAL A 624 9.99 29.26 0.28
C VAL A 624 10.60 30.64 0.32
N SER A 625 10.09 31.55 -0.52
CA SER A 625 10.45 32.96 -0.43
C SER A 625 9.53 33.71 0.53
N ASP A 626 10.13 34.34 1.54
CA ASP A 626 9.45 35.21 2.50
C ASP A 626 9.67 36.66 2.10
N VAL A 627 8.62 37.32 1.59
CA VAL A 627 8.76 38.70 1.10
C VAL A 627 8.88 39.72 2.22
N GLU A 628 8.34 39.42 3.41
CA GLU A 628 8.41 40.29 4.58
C GLU A 628 9.84 40.33 5.12
N LYS A 629 10.52 39.18 5.09
CA LYS A 629 11.90 39.05 5.57
C LYS A 629 12.97 39.20 4.49
N HIS A 630 12.55 39.26 3.22
CA HIS A 630 13.42 39.38 2.05
C HIS A 630 14.44 38.22 1.95
N GLU A 631 13.98 37.00 2.18
CA GLU A 631 14.83 35.80 2.26
C GLU A 631 14.18 34.59 1.58
N VAL A 632 14.99 33.57 1.30
CA VAL A 632 14.54 32.25 0.84
C VAL A 632 15.03 31.18 1.81
N LYS A 633 14.12 30.37 2.32
CA LYS A 633 14.40 29.31 3.30
C LYS A 633 14.06 27.93 2.73
N LYS A 634 14.85 26.94 3.11
CA LYS A 634 14.64 25.52 2.87
C LYS A 634 14.08 24.85 4.13
N TYR A 635 13.01 24.09 3.96
CA TYR A 635 12.31 23.32 4.98
C TYR A 635 12.32 21.83 4.59
N GLY A 636 12.76 20.95 5.48
CA GLY A 636 12.58 19.51 5.29
C GLY A 636 11.17 19.08 5.70
N ILE A 637 10.37 18.52 4.80
CA ILE A 637 9.02 18.07 5.15
C ILE A 637 9.13 16.90 6.16
N GLY A 638 8.68 17.12 7.39
CA GLY A 638 8.79 16.16 8.51
C GLY A 638 10.06 16.31 9.37
N ASN A 639 10.98 17.23 9.03
CA ASN A 639 12.16 17.58 9.82
C ASN A 639 12.06 19.04 10.29
N LYS A 640 12.40 19.32 11.55
CA LYS A 640 12.34 20.68 12.12
C LYS A 640 13.49 21.59 11.66
N ASN A 641 14.45 21.08 10.90
CA ASN A 641 15.57 21.88 10.42
C ASN A 641 15.14 22.85 9.30
N VAL A 642 15.35 24.14 9.55
CA VAL A 642 15.14 25.24 8.60
C VAL A 642 16.48 25.86 8.27
N ILE A 643 16.78 26.01 6.97
CA ILE A 643 18.06 26.54 6.48
C ILE A 643 17.79 27.80 5.67
N LEU A 644 18.48 28.90 6.00
CA LEU A 644 18.51 30.09 5.15
C LEU A 644 19.37 29.78 3.92
N VAL A 645 18.80 29.95 2.73
CA VAL A 645 19.45 29.61 1.45
C VAL A 645 19.95 30.86 0.74
N ALA A 646 19.15 31.92 0.72
CA ALA A 646 19.48 33.18 0.06
C ALA A 646 18.74 34.37 0.72
N GLY A 647 19.23 35.59 0.48
CA GLY A 647 18.61 36.82 0.99
C GLY A 647 18.92 37.10 2.46
N TYR A 648 20.04 37.77 2.69
CA TYR A 648 20.57 38.17 3.99
C TYR A 648 20.14 39.61 4.33
N GLY A 649 18.85 39.90 4.15
CA GLY A 649 18.21 41.16 4.50
C GLY A 649 17.79 42.04 3.32
N LEU A 650 17.16 43.17 3.67
CA LEU A 650 16.65 44.16 2.73
C LEU A 650 17.80 44.95 2.07
N GLY A 651 17.83 44.95 0.73
CA GLY A 651 18.74 45.82 -0.02
C GLY A 651 18.96 45.34 -1.44
N SER A 652 20.05 45.80 -2.06
CA SER A 652 20.38 45.53 -3.47
C SER A 652 21.78 44.94 -3.64
N LEU A 653 22.47 44.59 -2.56
CA LEU A 653 23.76 43.87 -2.62
C LEU A 653 23.58 42.45 -3.19
N ALA A 654 24.68 41.79 -3.52
CA ALA A 654 24.67 40.45 -4.12
C ALA A 654 24.08 39.37 -3.18
N ASN A 655 24.04 39.64 -1.88
CA ASN A 655 23.47 38.78 -0.86
C ASN A 655 22.09 39.23 -0.34
N GLN A 656 21.53 40.35 -0.82
CA GLN A 656 20.29 40.96 -0.30
C GLN A 656 19.16 40.94 -1.32
N PHE A 657 17.91 41.03 -0.86
CA PHE A 657 16.74 41.12 -1.73
C PHE A 657 15.84 42.30 -1.37
N ARG A 658 14.97 42.64 -2.33
CA ARG A 658 13.81 43.49 -2.14
C ARG A 658 12.62 42.87 -2.88
N PHE A 659 11.74 42.27 -2.10
CA PHE A 659 10.54 41.57 -2.57
C PHE A 659 10.86 40.36 -3.48
N PRO A 660 11.40 39.26 -2.93
CA PRO A 660 11.65 38.03 -3.67
C PRO A 660 10.33 37.30 -4.01
N SER A 661 9.70 37.63 -5.14
CA SER A 661 8.32 37.18 -5.42
C SER A 661 8.21 35.77 -5.99
N CYS A 662 9.27 35.27 -6.63
CA CYS A 662 9.28 33.97 -7.30
C CYS A 662 10.65 33.32 -7.16
N ILE A 663 10.65 32.00 -7.07
CA ILE A 663 11.84 31.18 -7.00
C ILE A 663 11.71 29.99 -7.96
N PHE A 664 12.83 29.53 -8.48
CA PHE A 664 12.93 28.32 -9.29
C PHE A 664 14.18 27.54 -8.89
N LEU A 665 14.09 26.22 -8.85
CA LEU A 665 15.21 25.34 -8.54
C LEU A 665 15.54 24.52 -9.78
N ASP A 666 16.77 24.62 -10.28
CA ASP A 666 17.20 23.79 -11.41
C ASP A 666 17.61 22.38 -10.97
N GLN A 667 17.92 21.52 -11.93
CA GLN A 667 18.31 20.12 -11.68
C GLN A 667 19.62 20.01 -10.89
N GLN A 668 20.50 21.00 -10.99
CA GLN A 668 21.74 21.08 -10.22
C GLN A 668 21.51 21.59 -8.79
N HIS A 669 20.25 21.88 -8.43
CA HIS A 669 19.82 22.46 -7.17
C HIS A 669 20.35 23.88 -6.95
N ASP A 670 20.60 24.61 -8.03
CA ASP A 670 20.85 26.05 -7.97
C ASP A 670 19.51 26.80 -7.92
N LEU A 671 19.45 27.81 -7.06
CA LEU A 671 18.25 28.58 -6.78
C LEU A 671 18.24 29.89 -7.58
N TYR A 672 17.23 30.09 -8.41
CA TYR A 672 16.97 31.36 -9.09
C TYR A 672 15.90 32.12 -8.31
N VAL A 673 16.11 33.42 -8.12
CA VAL A 673 15.22 34.29 -7.35
C VAL A 673 14.88 35.53 -8.17
N ALA A 674 13.59 35.79 -8.32
CA ALA A 674 13.07 37.03 -8.90
C ALA A 674 13.07 38.09 -7.81
N ASP A 675 14.06 38.98 -7.86
CA ASP A 675 14.21 40.09 -6.93
C ASP A 675 13.46 41.32 -7.49
N THR A 676 12.13 41.25 -7.39
CA THR A 676 11.18 42.01 -8.22
C THR A 676 11.39 43.51 -8.13
N GLN A 677 11.49 44.07 -6.92
CA GLN A 677 11.63 45.53 -6.75
C GLN A 677 13.04 46.03 -7.07
N ASN A 678 14.03 45.14 -7.12
CA ASN A 678 15.37 45.45 -7.61
C ASN A 678 15.52 45.21 -9.13
N ASN A 679 14.48 44.76 -9.83
CA ASN A 679 14.47 44.57 -11.29
C ASN A 679 15.57 43.64 -11.79
N ARG A 680 15.81 42.54 -11.08
CA ARG A 680 16.84 41.56 -11.42
C ARG A 680 16.42 40.13 -11.12
N VAL A 681 17.05 39.18 -11.80
CA VAL A 681 17.02 37.76 -11.46
C VAL A 681 18.42 37.34 -11.05
N MET A 682 18.49 36.66 -9.91
CA MET A 682 19.74 36.25 -9.29
C MET A 682 19.79 34.74 -9.14
N LYS A 683 20.97 34.14 -9.29
CA LYS A 683 21.21 32.70 -9.10
C LYS A 683 22.10 32.45 -7.90
N TRP A 684 21.72 31.51 -7.06
CA TRP A 684 22.51 31.00 -5.93
C TRP A 684 22.94 29.57 -6.21
N ASN A 685 24.24 29.37 -6.31
CA ASN A 685 24.79 28.03 -6.31
C ASN A 685 24.66 27.41 -4.92
N LYS A 686 24.51 26.10 -4.86
CA LYS A 686 24.39 25.37 -3.58
C LYS A 686 25.51 25.72 -2.61
N GLY A 687 25.13 26.23 -1.43
CA GLY A 687 26.06 26.60 -0.34
C GLY A 687 26.72 27.98 -0.50
N SER A 688 26.42 28.74 -1.56
CA SER A 688 26.92 30.10 -1.73
C SER A 688 26.25 31.07 -0.76
N GLN A 689 27.00 32.04 -0.26
CA GLN A 689 26.48 33.14 0.58
C GLN A 689 26.04 34.34 -0.26
N GLU A 690 26.49 34.43 -1.51
CA GLU A 690 26.15 35.51 -2.45
C GLU A 690 25.60 34.93 -3.76
N GLY A 691 24.73 35.68 -4.42
CA GLY A 691 24.16 35.32 -5.70
C GLY A 691 24.93 35.94 -6.86
N THR A 692 24.87 35.30 -8.01
CA THR A 692 25.34 35.84 -9.28
C THR A 692 24.16 36.41 -10.08
N PHE A 693 24.44 37.44 -10.88
CA PHE A 693 23.42 38.03 -11.74
C PHE A 693 23.19 37.15 -12.96
N VAL A 694 21.93 36.87 -13.28
CA VAL A 694 21.55 36.11 -14.50
C VAL A 694 20.76 36.97 -15.48
N ALA A 695 19.88 37.84 -14.99
CA ALA A 695 19.18 38.81 -15.81
C ALA A 695 19.06 40.16 -15.09
N LYS A 696 19.40 41.25 -15.79
CA LYS A 696 19.32 42.62 -15.28
C LYS A 696 19.03 43.59 -16.41
N TYR A 697 18.15 44.57 -16.15
CA TYR A 697 18.01 45.70 -17.06
C TYR A 697 19.13 46.73 -16.82
N SER A 698 19.85 47.12 -17.88
CA SER A 698 20.83 48.21 -17.81
C SER A 698 20.12 49.54 -18.02
N ILE A 699 20.31 50.49 -17.11
CA ILE A 699 19.70 51.84 -17.11
C ILE A 699 20.38 52.76 -18.14
N LEU A 700 20.86 52.20 -19.25
CA LEU A 700 21.50 52.98 -20.29
C LEU A 700 20.42 53.73 -21.07
N PHE A 701 20.35 55.03 -20.80
CA PHE A 701 19.59 56.08 -21.48
C PHE A 701 18.12 56.22 -21.03
N ASN A 702 17.84 57.37 -20.40
CA ASN A 702 16.52 57.91 -19.99
C ASN A 702 15.47 57.94 -21.12
N LEU A 703 15.01 56.79 -21.60
CA LEU A 703 13.90 56.65 -22.54
C LEU A 703 12.91 55.64 -21.98
N LEU A 704 11.91 56.16 -21.24
CA LEU A 704 10.55 55.61 -21.01
C LEU A 704 10.36 54.08 -21.11
N THR A 705 11.26 53.28 -20.54
CA THR A 705 11.11 51.82 -20.47
C THR A 705 10.84 51.46 -19.02
N TYR A 706 9.69 50.83 -18.78
CA TYR A 706 9.19 50.49 -17.46
C TYR A 706 10.13 49.48 -16.77
N PRO A 707 10.22 49.49 -15.43
CA PRO A 707 11.04 48.56 -14.65
C PRO A 707 10.64 47.10 -14.94
N MET A 708 11.61 46.21 -15.25
CA MET A 708 11.38 44.80 -15.61
C MET A 708 10.38 44.10 -14.70
N SER A 709 10.51 44.29 -13.38
CA SER A 709 9.64 43.71 -12.35
C SER A 709 9.38 42.21 -12.58
N PRO A 710 10.42 41.35 -12.49
CA PRO A 710 10.28 39.91 -12.72
C PRO A 710 9.36 39.28 -11.67
N VAL A 711 8.39 38.48 -12.11
CA VAL A 711 7.38 37.86 -11.22
C VAL A 711 7.20 36.36 -11.42
N GLY A 712 7.70 35.80 -12.53
CA GLY A 712 7.68 34.37 -12.81
C GLY A 712 8.98 33.93 -13.48
N LEU A 713 9.49 32.77 -13.09
CA LEU A 713 10.76 32.22 -13.56
C LEU A 713 10.58 30.75 -13.96
N PHE A 714 11.30 30.34 -15.01
CA PHE A 714 11.47 28.95 -15.38
C PHE A 714 12.87 28.77 -15.97
N VAL A 715 13.53 27.66 -15.67
CA VAL A 715 14.84 27.31 -16.25
C VAL A 715 14.73 25.93 -16.86
N ASP A 716 15.06 25.81 -18.15
CA ASP A 716 15.03 24.52 -18.85
C ASP A 716 16.29 23.66 -18.58
N GLY A 717 16.31 22.43 -19.11
CA GLY A 717 17.44 21.50 -18.96
C GLY A 717 18.78 22.02 -19.50
N GLN A 718 18.75 22.94 -20.46
CA GLN A 718 19.93 23.62 -21.02
C GLN A 718 20.40 24.81 -20.17
N GLY A 719 19.70 25.15 -19.09
CA GLY A 719 20.03 26.30 -18.25
C GLY A 719 19.58 27.65 -18.83
N THR A 720 18.69 27.66 -19.82
CA THR A 720 18.09 28.88 -20.36
C THR A 720 17.01 29.39 -19.40
N LEU A 721 17.11 30.66 -19.03
CA LEU A 721 16.17 31.31 -18.12
C LEU A 721 15.03 32.00 -18.89
N TYR A 722 13.79 31.73 -18.49
CA TYR A 722 12.58 32.38 -18.96
C TYR A 722 12.00 33.25 -17.86
N VAL A 723 11.65 34.50 -18.18
CA VAL A 723 11.24 35.52 -17.21
C VAL A 723 9.93 36.16 -17.63
N ALA A 724 8.94 36.13 -16.75
CA ALA A 724 7.72 36.94 -16.85
C ALA A 724 8.00 38.35 -16.29
N GLU A 725 7.98 39.34 -17.18
CA GLU A 725 8.28 40.74 -16.86
C GLU A 725 6.98 41.54 -16.68
N SER A 726 6.50 41.69 -15.44
CA SER A 726 5.22 42.37 -15.16
C SER A 726 5.19 43.84 -15.57
N GLY A 727 6.31 44.56 -15.43
CA GLY A 727 6.37 45.97 -15.78
C GLY A 727 6.37 46.23 -17.30
N ASN A 728 6.79 45.25 -18.10
CA ASN A 728 6.85 45.34 -19.55
C ASN A 728 5.80 44.45 -20.26
N ASN A 729 5.00 43.69 -19.52
CA ASN A 729 3.96 42.78 -20.04
C ASN A 729 4.45 41.88 -21.17
N ARG A 730 5.52 41.15 -20.89
CA ARG A 730 6.16 40.24 -21.84
C ARG A 730 6.87 39.10 -21.12
N VAL A 731 7.15 38.05 -21.87
CA VAL A 731 8.01 36.95 -21.44
C VAL A 731 9.29 37.00 -22.25
N THR A 732 10.44 36.97 -21.57
CA THR A 732 11.75 36.97 -22.21
C THR A 732 12.54 35.70 -21.92
N ARG A 733 13.30 35.25 -22.92
CA ARG A 733 14.24 34.13 -22.89
C ARG A 733 15.67 34.65 -22.79
N TRP A 734 16.46 34.09 -21.88
CA TRP A 734 17.86 34.41 -21.58
C TRP A 734 18.71 33.14 -21.66
N PRO A 735 19.44 32.91 -22.77
CA PRO A 735 20.36 31.79 -22.89
C PRO A 735 21.41 31.78 -21.77
N GLN A 736 21.84 30.59 -21.35
CA GLN A 736 22.85 30.45 -20.30
C GLN A 736 24.12 31.25 -20.64
N GLY A 737 24.55 32.12 -19.71
CA GLY A 737 25.74 32.96 -19.89
C GLY A 737 25.57 34.16 -20.83
N SER A 738 24.39 34.36 -21.43
CA SER A 738 24.08 35.51 -22.28
C SER A 738 23.66 36.73 -21.45
N ASN A 739 24.14 37.91 -21.86
CA ASN A 739 23.64 39.20 -21.36
C ASN A 739 22.51 39.79 -22.23
N GLN A 740 22.05 39.03 -23.24
CA GLN A 740 21.01 39.43 -24.18
C GLN A 740 19.79 38.53 -24.03
N SER A 741 18.62 39.15 -24.14
CA SER A 741 17.31 38.48 -24.04
C SER A 741 16.54 38.57 -25.34
N THR A 742 15.66 37.60 -25.58
CA THR A 742 14.68 37.64 -26.68
C THR A 742 13.26 37.63 -26.13
N ILE A 743 12.35 38.41 -26.72
CA ILE A 743 10.93 38.37 -26.38
C ILE A 743 10.32 37.14 -27.04
N ILE A 744 9.62 36.31 -26.27
CA ILE A 744 8.97 35.09 -26.79
C ILE A 744 7.43 35.17 -26.76
N ALA A 745 6.87 36.04 -25.92
CA ALA A 745 5.44 36.35 -25.89
C ALA A 745 5.20 37.75 -25.33
N GLY A 746 4.13 38.42 -25.78
CA GLY A 746 3.76 39.77 -25.31
C GLY A 746 4.67 40.87 -25.86
N GLY A 747 4.71 42.03 -25.18
CA GLY A 747 5.45 43.22 -25.61
C GLY A 747 4.75 44.06 -26.69
N ASN A 748 3.50 43.72 -27.04
CA ASN A 748 2.69 44.42 -28.06
C ASN A 748 1.76 45.49 -27.46
N GLY A 749 2.14 46.07 -26.32
CA GLY A 749 1.31 47.01 -25.55
C GLY A 749 0.31 46.33 -24.60
N TYR A 750 -0.37 47.16 -23.82
CA TYR A 750 -1.40 46.74 -22.88
C TYR A 750 -2.72 46.49 -23.62
N GLY A 751 -3.39 45.38 -23.32
CA GLY A 751 -4.73 45.10 -23.87
C GLY A 751 -5.16 43.65 -23.72
N GLU A 752 -6.32 43.35 -24.31
CA GLU A 752 -7.01 42.06 -24.21
C GLU A 752 -6.78 41.14 -25.44
N ALA A 753 -6.07 41.63 -26.46
CA ALA A 753 -5.78 40.84 -27.66
C ALA A 753 -4.93 39.60 -27.33
N ALA A 754 -4.95 38.60 -28.22
CA ALA A 754 -4.26 37.32 -28.02
C ALA A 754 -2.72 37.44 -27.89
N ASN A 755 -2.13 38.54 -28.35
CA ASN A 755 -0.70 38.81 -28.26
C ASN A 755 -0.36 39.96 -27.28
N GLN A 756 -1.34 40.37 -26.47
CA GLN A 756 -1.21 41.42 -25.46
C GLN A 756 -1.49 40.85 -24.07
N PHE A 757 -0.87 41.46 -23.07
CA PHE A 757 -1.06 41.14 -21.65
C PHE A 757 -1.40 42.39 -20.86
N GLN A 758 -2.09 42.19 -19.75
CA GLN A 758 -2.41 43.22 -18.78
C GLN A 758 -2.01 42.74 -17.39
N ASN A 759 -0.73 42.98 -17.07
CA ASN A 759 -0.06 42.65 -15.82
C ASN A 759 0.12 41.14 -15.63
N ILE A 760 1.11 40.59 -16.33
CA ILE A 760 1.54 39.20 -16.19
C ILE A 760 1.96 38.90 -14.75
N ARG A 761 1.56 37.75 -14.20
CA ARG A 761 1.84 37.32 -12.81
C ARG A 761 2.70 36.10 -12.66
N GLY A 762 2.60 35.18 -13.62
CA GLY A 762 3.32 33.92 -13.58
C GLY A 762 3.46 33.33 -14.97
N LEU A 763 4.37 32.38 -15.09
CA LEU A 763 4.51 31.54 -16.27
C LEU A 763 4.75 30.10 -15.84
N SER A 764 4.45 29.17 -16.73
CA SER A 764 4.84 27.76 -16.64
C SER A 764 5.02 27.22 -18.05
N PHE A 765 5.74 26.11 -18.18
CA PHE A 765 5.83 25.36 -19.42
C PHE A 765 5.22 23.98 -19.23
N ASP A 766 4.70 23.38 -20.30
CA ASP A 766 4.44 21.94 -20.34
C ASP A 766 5.68 21.17 -20.87
N ARG A 767 5.64 19.84 -20.79
CA ARG A 767 6.70 18.97 -21.33
C ARG A 767 6.95 19.11 -22.83
N HIS A 768 6.05 19.73 -23.59
CA HIS A 768 6.23 19.97 -25.02
C HIS A 768 6.88 21.34 -25.31
N GLY A 769 7.20 22.11 -24.26
CA GLY A 769 7.77 23.45 -24.37
C GLY A 769 6.73 24.53 -24.70
N ASN A 770 5.43 24.24 -24.60
CA ASN A 770 4.42 25.28 -24.75
C ASN A 770 4.41 26.18 -23.53
N LEU A 771 4.33 27.49 -23.77
CA LEU A 771 4.35 28.51 -22.73
C LEU A 771 2.94 28.82 -22.24
N PHE A 772 2.73 28.79 -20.93
CA PHE A 772 1.50 29.22 -20.26
C PHE A 772 1.77 30.48 -19.46
N VAL A 773 0.93 31.50 -19.63
CA VAL A 773 1.11 32.82 -19.02
C VAL A 773 -0.13 33.21 -18.24
N VAL A 774 0.05 33.57 -16.97
CA VAL A 774 -1.02 34.13 -16.14
C VAL A 774 -1.14 35.63 -16.39
N ASP A 775 -2.24 36.01 -17.00
CA ASP A 775 -2.58 37.37 -17.41
C ASP A 775 -3.53 37.97 -16.36
N GLY A 776 -2.95 38.33 -15.20
CA GLY A 776 -3.65 38.54 -13.93
C GLY A 776 -3.42 39.93 -13.31
N GLY A 777 -4.07 40.97 -13.82
CA GLY A 777 -3.94 42.33 -13.28
C GLY A 777 -4.99 42.74 -12.23
N SER A 778 -4.55 43.45 -11.19
CA SER A 778 -5.39 44.31 -10.34
C SER A 778 -4.78 45.70 -10.42
N GLY A 779 -5.42 46.55 -11.20
CA GLY A 779 -5.01 47.92 -11.44
C GLY A 779 -6.19 48.75 -11.89
N PHE A 780 -6.00 50.07 -11.99
CA PHE A 780 -7.03 51.05 -12.39
C PHE A 780 -7.74 50.73 -13.72
N TRP A 781 -7.16 49.86 -14.55
CA TRP A 781 -7.64 49.50 -15.88
C TRP A 781 -8.33 48.12 -15.96
N GLY A 782 -8.56 47.43 -14.84
CA GLY A 782 -9.00 46.03 -14.83
C GLY A 782 -7.85 45.06 -15.16
N GLY A 783 -8.12 43.76 -15.23
CA GLY A 783 -7.16 42.74 -15.69
C GLY A 783 -7.85 41.75 -16.61
N ASN A 784 -7.07 41.00 -17.39
CA ASN A 784 -7.65 40.03 -18.34
C ASN A 784 -8.19 38.77 -17.65
N HIS A 785 -7.70 38.48 -16.43
CA HIS A 785 -8.17 37.38 -15.57
C HIS A 785 -8.24 36.04 -16.31
N ARG A 786 -7.14 35.72 -17.01
CA ARG A 786 -7.06 34.54 -17.87
C ARG A 786 -5.66 33.92 -17.83
N VAL A 787 -5.56 32.70 -18.35
CA VAL A 787 -4.30 32.06 -18.69
C VAL A 787 -4.24 31.87 -20.20
N GLN A 788 -3.14 32.30 -20.82
CA GLN A 788 -2.89 32.15 -22.25
C GLN A 788 -1.80 31.11 -22.51
N ARG A 789 -2.06 30.19 -23.45
CA ARG A 789 -1.10 29.20 -23.96
C ARG A 789 -0.54 29.66 -25.31
N PHE A 790 0.78 29.66 -25.44
CA PHE A 790 1.52 29.91 -26.67
C PHE A 790 2.20 28.61 -27.07
N SER A 791 1.80 28.05 -28.21
CA SER A 791 2.38 26.80 -28.71
C SER A 791 3.74 27.04 -29.34
N ILE A 792 4.64 26.06 -29.22
CA ILE A 792 5.89 26.05 -30.01
C ILE A 792 5.55 25.82 -31.51
N GLU A 793 6.24 26.51 -32.41
CA GLU A 793 6.08 26.44 -33.89
C GLU A 793 6.97 25.39 -34.56
#